data_AF-A0A1W9SAJ1-F1
#
_entry.id   AF-A0A1W9SAJ1-F1
#
_cell.length_a   1.000
_cell.length_b   1.000
_cell.length_c   1.000
_cell.angle_alpha   90.00
_cell.angle_beta   90.00
_cell.angle_gamma   90.00
#
_symmetry.space_group_name_H-M   'P 1'
#
loop_
_entity.id
_entity.type
_entity.pdbx_description
1 polymer ?
#
loop_
_entity_poly.entity_id
_entity_poly.type
_entity_poly.pdbx_seq_one_letter_code
_entity_poly.pdbx_strand_id
1 'polypeptide(L)'
;MLKNKKIIAVILLLVLGGIFMFSKKDKGYEVDDKIAGFTLKEKQKVDSATGGIAYLFEHEKTKGKVLYVKNDDNHKTFSIFFKAPTTDSTGVSHIMEHSVLAGSQKYRGKDPFFEYWETSPHSFMNAMTSQNIVMYPFSTLYDQNFSDLMDIYLDSVFHPLLKKETFMREGWRYNFDEDEKLIMNGIVYNEMKEAYANVGQQLYINGIKSLFGKHVSHGGNPKNIGDLSYEAFKNFHKKHYTPSNSIAYFYGNGDVSKHLEKLNSVYKKYEEKKPVDIKFAKAKGKKIIASYPSAKGEKKSHLAYFYSIGKSTDFVAEEKAKSLAYLLSGYEDAPLKKALVQTGLANDVSVDAMGLHGHLLLVLHAEGIESKNKKKIQLEYKKALKEIVENGFSNKAIQATISTAEFNLKHRVKNEGLYLQGELYRSFAQDSSMFSFLHKNKIFAEYKKDLAKKDAFENLVKKWIIKNQEGFVLLNPDSKWMEKEEKKLDKKLKKIRKNFSKDELKKVKAEVEDFAESEKKPEKPTPLPNMSVSSMPKKVESIETQIAKVNEVEIFYHPIINEGENKVLRVYFDLVSVPKKLIPFLGIYVDVASKFSPKNEKLSDFVFEQKIKLGRTFSFSEDAELFYGETGFSANLIIGGEVLPESTDSAFDIISKFLFDLDFSNKEKVKGIL
;
A
#
# COMPACT_ATOMS: atom_id res chain seq x y z
N MET A 1 35.93 47.71 32.63
CA MET A 1 34.51 47.27 32.61
C MET A 1 33.66 47.80 31.45
N LEU A 2 34.17 48.58 30.49
CA LEU A 2 33.38 49.14 29.38
C LEU A 2 33.55 48.44 28.00
N LYS A 3 34.51 47.52 27.84
CA LYS A 3 34.74 46.79 26.58
C LYS A 3 33.85 45.54 26.37
N ASN A 4 33.38 44.88 27.43
CA ASN A 4 32.55 43.67 27.32
C ASN A 4 31.06 43.94 27.03
N LYS A 5 30.53 45.14 27.31
CA LYS A 5 29.12 45.45 27.04
C LYS A 5 28.81 45.64 25.56
N LYS A 6 29.77 46.13 24.75
CA LYS A 6 29.58 46.28 23.29
C LYS A 6 29.61 44.95 22.55
N ILE A 7 30.42 43.99 22.99
CA ILE A 7 30.51 42.66 22.37
C ILE A 7 29.24 41.84 22.66
N ILE A 8 28.73 41.90 23.90
CA ILE A 8 27.46 41.24 24.27
C ILE A 8 26.27 41.87 23.53
N ALA A 9 26.25 43.20 23.35
CA ALA A 9 25.20 43.87 22.59
C ALA A 9 25.21 43.51 21.09
N VAL A 10 26.39 43.35 20.48
CA VAL A 10 26.53 42.95 19.07
C VAL A 10 26.16 41.47 18.87
N ILE A 11 26.49 40.59 19.82
CA ILE A 11 26.07 39.17 19.78
C ILE A 11 24.55 39.06 19.99
N LEU A 12 23.95 39.83 20.91
CA LEU A 12 22.49 39.87 21.07
C LEU A 12 21.78 40.48 19.86
N LEU A 13 22.36 41.45 19.16
CA LEU A 13 21.81 42.00 17.90
C LEU A 13 21.99 41.05 16.71
N LEU A 14 23.01 40.20 16.69
CA LEU A 14 23.18 39.16 15.67
C LEU A 14 22.31 37.93 15.95
N VAL A 15 22.07 37.59 17.22
CA VAL A 15 21.12 36.56 17.63
C VAL A 15 19.68 37.05 17.44
N LEU A 16 19.35 38.31 17.80
CA LEU A 16 18.03 38.89 17.52
C LEU A 16 17.84 39.23 16.04
N GLY A 17 18.87 39.66 15.32
CA GLY A 17 18.83 39.88 13.88
C GLY A 17 18.74 38.58 13.07
N GLY A 18 19.37 37.50 13.55
CA GLY A 18 19.19 36.13 13.05
C GLY A 18 17.82 35.55 13.41
N ILE A 19 17.23 35.95 14.54
CA ILE A 19 15.85 35.63 14.94
C ILE A 19 14.80 36.56 14.30
N PHE A 20 15.21 37.64 13.61
CA PHE A 20 14.30 38.48 12.80
C PHE A 20 14.44 38.27 11.28
N MET A 21 15.36 37.41 10.83
CA MET A 21 15.23 36.70 9.55
C MET A 21 14.40 35.42 9.68
N PHE A 22 13.50 35.37 10.66
CA PHE A 22 12.36 34.47 10.58
C PHE A 22 11.52 34.90 9.38
N SER A 23 11.52 34.02 8.38
CA SER A 23 10.36 33.64 7.58
C SER A 23 9.37 34.79 7.38
N LYS A 24 9.30 35.32 6.15
CA LYS A 24 8.00 35.76 5.65
C LYS A 24 7.06 34.59 5.92
N LYS A 25 6.31 34.64 7.03
CA LYS A 25 5.25 33.69 7.34
C LYS A 25 4.35 33.76 6.12
N ASP A 26 4.50 32.78 5.25
CA ASP A 26 3.63 32.60 4.12
C ASP A 26 2.23 32.55 4.73
N LYS A 27 1.39 33.54 4.40
CA LYS A 27 0.15 33.83 5.15
C LYS A 27 -0.89 32.72 5.06
N GLY A 28 -0.53 31.58 4.45
CA GLY A 28 -1.44 30.49 4.15
C GLY A 28 -2.50 30.95 3.15
N TYR A 29 -3.50 30.11 2.97
CA TYR A 29 -4.69 30.44 2.18
C TYR A 29 -5.90 30.47 3.10
N GLU A 30 -6.82 31.38 2.80
CA GLU A 30 -8.08 31.55 3.49
C GLU A 30 -9.24 31.00 2.67
N VAL A 31 -10.28 30.50 3.35
CA VAL A 31 -11.48 30.00 2.66
C VAL A 31 -12.04 31.12 1.77
N ASP A 32 -12.49 30.73 0.58
CA ASP A 32 -12.92 31.60 -0.53
C ASP A 32 -11.82 32.34 -1.31
N ASP A 33 -10.53 32.15 -0.96
CA ASP A 33 -9.42 32.61 -1.81
C ASP A 33 -9.52 32.00 -3.21
N LYS A 34 -9.25 32.84 -4.22
CA LYS A 34 -9.23 32.46 -5.63
C LYS A 34 -7.82 32.40 -6.18
N ILE A 35 -7.42 31.25 -6.69
CA ILE A 35 -6.07 31.00 -7.18
C ILE A 35 -6.18 30.23 -8.48
N ALA A 36 -5.70 30.82 -9.57
CA ALA A 36 -5.57 30.15 -10.87
C ALA A 36 -6.86 29.42 -11.35
N GLY A 37 -8.05 30.00 -11.14
CA GLY A 37 -9.34 29.39 -11.54
C GLY A 37 -9.91 28.38 -10.53
N PHE A 38 -9.32 28.27 -9.34
CA PHE A 38 -9.82 27.47 -8.23
C PHE A 38 -10.22 28.36 -7.05
N THR A 39 -11.22 27.93 -6.29
CA THR A 39 -11.64 28.54 -5.02
C THR A 39 -11.33 27.59 -3.87
N LEU A 40 -10.71 28.08 -2.80
CA LEU A 40 -10.52 27.32 -1.57
C LEU A 40 -11.87 27.13 -0.86
N LYS A 41 -12.29 25.89 -0.64
CA LYS A 41 -13.58 25.55 0.00
C LYS A 41 -13.43 25.21 1.47
N GLU A 42 -12.34 24.57 1.84
CA GLU A 42 -12.13 24.11 3.20
C GLU A 42 -10.64 24.04 3.52
N LYS A 43 -10.28 24.37 4.75
CA LYS A 43 -8.93 24.20 5.27
C LYS A 43 -8.97 23.53 6.64
N GLN A 44 -8.04 22.62 6.90
CA GLN A 44 -7.91 21.96 8.20
C GLN A 44 -6.43 21.80 8.57
N LYS A 45 -6.11 21.97 9.86
CA LYS A 45 -4.80 21.59 10.38
C LYS A 45 -4.67 20.06 10.35
N VAL A 46 -3.51 19.56 9.95
CA VAL A 46 -3.23 18.11 9.97
C VAL A 46 -2.77 17.72 11.37
N ASP A 47 -3.49 16.78 11.99
CA ASP A 47 -3.26 16.32 13.36
C ASP A 47 -2.61 14.93 13.36
N SER A 48 -1.38 14.89 12.85
CA SER A 48 -0.51 13.72 12.77
C SER A 48 0.96 14.16 12.69
N ALA A 49 1.90 13.21 12.71
CA ALA A 49 3.32 13.48 12.48
C ALA A 49 3.61 14.17 11.12
N THR A 50 2.71 14.04 10.14
CA THR A 50 2.80 14.78 8.87
C THR A 50 2.86 16.30 9.09
N GLY A 51 2.15 16.80 10.11
CA GLY A 51 2.00 18.23 10.38
C GLY A 51 1.41 19.03 9.21
N GLY A 52 1.44 20.35 9.34
CA GLY A 52 1.02 21.26 8.27
C GLY A 52 -0.47 21.54 8.18
N ILE A 53 -0.92 21.96 7.00
CA ILE A 53 -2.30 22.40 6.71
C ILE A 53 -2.78 21.75 5.41
N ALA A 54 -3.97 21.16 5.46
CA ALA A 54 -4.65 20.63 4.29
C ALA A 54 -5.67 21.62 3.75
N TYR A 55 -5.71 21.78 2.43
CA TYR A 55 -6.58 22.69 1.69
C TYR A 55 -7.37 21.92 0.63
N LEU A 56 -8.69 22.11 0.60
CA LEU A 56 -9.56 21.54 -0.43
C LEU A 56 -10.02 22.64 -1.37
N PHE A 57 -9.45 22.69 -2.57
CA PHE A 57 -9.85 23.61 -3.62
C PHE A 57 -10.87 22.98 -4.57
N GLU A 58 -11.68 23.81 -5.20
CA GLU A 58 -12.62 23.44 -6.25
C GLU A 58 -12.45 24.35 -7.47
N HIS A 59 -12.36 23.76 -8.65
CA HIS A 59 -12.25 24.49 -9.91
C HIS A 59 -13.57 25.20 -10.24
N GLU A 60 -13.52 26.49 -10.55
CA GLU A 60 -14.73 27.32 -10.71
C GLU A 60 -15.64 26.82 -11.84
N LYS A 61 -15.05 26.43 -12.97
CA LYS A 61 -15.79 26.02 -14.18
C LYS A 61 -16.24 24.56 -14.16
N THR A 62 -15.38 23.64 -13.69
CA THR A 62 -15.64 22.19 -13.84
C THR A 62 -16.03 21.50 -12.54
N LYS A 63 -15.89 22.17 -11.40
CA LYS A 63 -16.07 21.58 -10.06
C LYS A 63 -15.11 20.43 -9.73
N GLY A 64 -14.04 20.26 -10.53
CA GLY A 64 -12.95 19.34 -10.21
C GLY A 64 -12.26 19.75 -8.91
N LYS A 65 -11.90 18.78 -8.08
CA LYS A 65 -11.40 19.03 -6.72
C LYS A 65 -9.89 18.89 -6.65
N VAL A 66 -9.28 19.57 -5.69
CA VAL A 66 -7.86 19.43 -5.36
C VAL A 66 -7.70 19.36 -3.86
N LEU A 67 -7.09 18.29 -3.34
CA LEU A 67 -6.61 18.23 -1.96
C LEU A 67 -5.11 18.53 -1.94
N TYR A 68 -4.71 19.60 -1.26
CA TYR A 68 -3.30 19.94 -1.05
C TYR A 68 -2.95 19.83 0.43
N VAL A 69 -2.02 18.95 0.78
CA VAL A 69 -1.45 18.82 2.12
C VAL A 69 -0.09 19.55 2.14
N LYS A 70 -0.09 20.78 2.65
CA LYS A 70 1.09 21.64 2.76
C LYS A 70 1.86 21.31 4.03
N ASN A 71 3.13 20.96 3.89
CA ASN A 71 4.09 20.81 4.98
C ASN A 71 5.52 21.10 4.45
N ASP A 72 6.53 20.90 5.30
CA ASP A 72 7.93 21.21 4.96
C ASP A 72 8.65 20.07 4.22
N ASP A 73 7.96 18.95 3.96
CA ASP A 73 8.53 17.76 3.30
C ASP A 73 8.97 18.11 1.87
N ASN A 74 10.26 17.87 1.58
CA ASN A 74 10.82 18.09 0.25
C ASN A 74 10.46 16.97 -0.74
N HIS A 75 9.96 15.84 -0.25
CA HIS A 75 9.50 14.70 -1.04
C HIS A 75 8.05 14.91 -1.50
N LYS A 76 7.90 15.64 -2.59
CA LYS A 76 6.59 16.06 -3.11
C LYS A 76 5.90 14.88 -3.78
N THR A 77 4.58 14.79 -3.60
CA THR A 77 3.75 13.77 -4.25
C THR A 77 2.62 14.45 -5.03
N PHE A 78 2.39 13.98 -6.24
CA PHE A 78 1.19 14.27 -7.02
C PHE A 78 0.40 12.98 -7.23
N SER A 79 -0.92 13.07 -7.26
CA SER A 79 -1.77 12.03 -7.82
C SER A 79 -3.03 12.64 -8.41
N ILE A 80 -3.54 12.06 -9.50
CA ILE A 80 -4.88 12.35 -10.01
C ILE A 80 -5.73 11.09 -10.02
N PHE A 81 -6.96 11.20 -9.54
CA PHE A 81 -7.89 10.09 -9.37
C PHE A 81 -9.14 10.30 -10.22
N PHE A 82 -9.69 9.22 -10.77
CA PHE A 82 -10.96 9.24 -11.50
C PHE A 82 -11.90 8.17 -10.97
N LYS A 83 -13.18 8.52 -10.75
CA LYS A 83 -14.19 7.50 -10.43
C LYS A 83 -14.53 6.68 -11.67
N ALA A 84 -14.22 5.40 -11.59
CA ALA A 84 -14.30 4.40 -12.64
C ALA A 84 -14.95 3.12 -12.08
N PRO A 85 -16.24 3.15 -11.66
CA PRO A 85 -16.91 1.99 -11.10
C PRO A 85 -16.95 0.83 -12.09
N THR A 86 -16.45 -0.32 -11.66
CA THR A 86 -16.43 -1.54 -12.47
C THR A 86 -17.84 -2.12 -12.62
N THR A 87 -18.39 -2.09 -13.85
CA THR A 87 -19.74 -2.59 -14.16
C THR A 87 -19.76 -4.01 -14.73
N ASP A 88 -18.67 -4.45 -15.34
CA ASP A 88 -18.48 -5.78 -15.90
C ASP A 88 -17.04 -6.27 -15.66
N SER A 89 -16.72 -7.50 -16.08
CA SER A 89 -15.38 -8.07 -15.87
C SER A 89 -14.49 -8.01 -17.11
N THR A 90 -14.73 -7.06 -18.02
CA THR A 90 -13.88 -6.87 -19.19
C THR A 90 -12.51 -6.28 -18.84
N GLY A 91 -12.36 -5.68 -17.66
CA GLY A 91 -11.12 -5.01 -17.25
C GLY A 91 -10.91 -3.66 -17.92
N VAL A 92 -11.96 -3.04 -18.48
CA VAL A 92 -11.85 -1.77 -19.22
C VAL A 92 -11.12 -0.66 -18.45
N SER A 93 -11.29 -0.58 -17.13
CA SER A 93 -10.57 0.38 -16.28
C SER A 93 -9.07 0.12 -16.24
N HIS A 94 -8.66 -1.15 -16.15
CA HIS A 94 -7.27 -1.56 -16.08
C HIS A 94 -6.57 -1.42 -17.44
N ILE A 95 -7.26 -1.82 -18.51
CA ILE A 95 -6.78 -1.62 -19.89
C ILE A 95 -6.64 -0.13 -20.20
N MET A 96 -7.60 0.70 -19.75
CA MET A 96 -7.49 2.15 -19.89
C MET A 96 -6.31 2.71 -19.12
N GLU A 97 -6.05 2.20 -17.93
CA GLU A 97 -4.95 2.66 -17.08
C GLU A 97 -3.58 2.49 -17.77
N HIS A 98 -3.32 1.33 -18.35
CA HIS A 98 -2.15 1.11 -19.23
C HIS A 98 -2.18 2.01 -20.47
N SER A 99 -3.31 2.02 -21.17
CA SER A 99 -3.38 2.60 -22.51
C SER A 99 -3.25 4.12 -22.56
N VAL A 100 -3.59 4.84 -21.48
CA VAL A 100 -3.40 6.31 -21.44
C VAL A 100 -1.92 6.68 -21.30
N LEU A 101 -1.09 5.79 -20.75
CA LEU A 101 0.34 6.01 -20.56
C LEU A 101 1.17 5.68 -21.80
N ALA A 102 0.59 4.89 -22.72
CA ALA A 102 1.20 4.52 -24.01
C ALA A 102 1.24 5.66 -25.05
N GLY A 103 0.90 6.89 -24.67
CA GLY A 103 1.08 8.09 -25.48
C GLY A 103 -0.13 9.02 -25.54
N SER A 104 0.17 10.31 -25.69
CA SER A 104 -0.79 11.40 -25.65
C SER A 104 -0.64 12.34 -26.85
N GLN A 105 -1.53 13.32 -26.98
CA GLN A 105 -1.47 14.29 -28.08
C GLN A 105 -0.14 15.07 -28.10
N LYS A 106 0.38 15.42 -26.91
CA LYS A 106 1.64 16.14 -26.74
C LYS A 106 2.86 15.23 -26.71
N TYR A 107 2.76 14.07 -26.07
CA TYR A 107 3.85 13.13 -25.88
C TYR A 107 3.56 11.84 -26.68
N ARG A 108 4.03 11.81 -27.93
CA ARG A 108 3.90 10.68 -28.84
C ARG A 108 5.15 9.82 -28.80
N GLY A 109 5.01 8.57 -29.25
CA GLY A 109 6.06 7.58 -29.27
C GLY A 109 5.48 6.19 -29.02
N LYS A 110 6.36 5.21 -28.80
CA LYS A 110 5.92 3.84 -28.47
C LYS A 110 5.43 3.73 -27.04
N ASP A 111 6.19 4.30 -26.10
CA ASP A 111 5.90 4.26 -24.68
C ASP A 111 6.54 5.43 -23.88
N PRO A 112 5.97 6.65 -23.99
CA PRO A 112 6.54 7.85 -23.38
C PRO A 112 6.66 7.78 -21.86
N PHE A 113 5.77 7.03 -21.21
CA PHE A 113 5.80 6.83 -19.76
C PHE A 113 7.06 6.08 -19.33
N PHE A 114 7.34 4.91 -19.91
CA PHE A 114 8.52 4.13 -19.54
C PHE A 114 9.82 4.81 -19.98
N GLU A 115 9.85 5.50 -21.12
CA GLU A 115 11.02 6.28 -21.54
C GLU A 115 11.36 7.40 -20.54
N TYR A 116 10.35 8.11 -20.03
CA TYR A 116 10.57 9.10 -18.99
C TYR A 116 10.96 8.45 -17.65
N TRP A 117 10.36 7.30 -17.31
CA TRP A 117 10.72 6.53 -16.12
C TRP A 117 12.22 6.16 -16.10
N GLU A 118 12.81 5.83 -17.24
CA GLU A 118 14.25 5.50 -17.28
C GLU A 118 15.17 6.72 -17.15
N THR A 119 14.67 7.94 -17.41
CA THR A 119 15.48 9.15 -17.56
C THR A 119 15.20 10.23 -16.51
N SER A 120 14.16 10.04 -15.70
CA SER A 120 13.69 10.98 -14.68
C SER A 120 14.23 10.66 -13.30
N PRO A 121 14.61 11.67 -12.48
CA PRO A 121 15.03 11.47 -11.10
C PRO A 121 13.83 11.38 -10.13
N HIS A 122 12.77 10.65 -10.49
CA HIS A 122 11.63 10.42 -9.60
C HIS A 122 11.99 9.41 -8.51
N SER A 123 11.37 9.56 -7.35
CA SER A 123 11.45 8.58 -6.27
C SER A 123 10.33 7.55 -6.34
N PHE A 124 9.23 7.88 -7.02
CA PHE A 124 8.12 6.98 -7.31
C PHE A 124 7.36 7.45 -8.55
N MET A 125 6.92 6.52 -9.38
CA MET A 125 6.13 6.82 -10.57
C MET A 125 5.35 5.55 -10.93
N ASN A 126 4.02 5.63 -10.91
CA ASN A 126 3.16 4.47 -11.16
C ASN A 126 1.75 4.88 -11.59
N ALA A 127 0.91 3.89 -11.86
CA ALA A 127 -0.52 3.98 -11.98
C ALA A 127 -1.17 2.77 -11.31
N MET A 128 -2.42 2.92 -10.86
CA MET A 128 -3.11 1.86 -10.12
C MET A 128 -4.60 1.84 -10.42
N THR A 129 -5.13 0.63 -10.60
CA THR A 129 -6.55 0.38 -10.81
C THR A 129 -7.15 -0.35 -9.61
N SER A 130 -8.23 0.21 -9.05
CA SER A 130 -9.05 -0.42 -8.01
C SER A 130 -10.48 -0.66 -8.51
N GLN A 131 -11.34 -1.27 -7.69
CA GLN A 131 -12.73 -1.56 -8.05
C GLN A 131 -13.51 -0.35 -8.61
N ASN A 132 -13.26 0.85 -8.07
CA ASN A 132 -14.04 2.03 -8.40
C ASN A 132 -13.23 3.27 -8.75
N ILE A 133 -11.91 3.23 -8.64
CA ILE A 133 -11.02 4.37 -8.86
C ILE A 133 -9.82 3.90 -9.67
N VAL A 134 -9.43 4.71 -10.65
CA VAL A 134 -8.10 4.65 -11.28
C VAL A 134 -7.31 5.87 -10.79
N MET A 135 -6.03 5.69 -10.49
CA MET A 135 -5.17 6.75 -9.96
C MET A 135 -3.77 6.73 -10.57
N TYR A 136 -3.17 7.90 -10.69
CA TYR A 136 -1.88 8.10 -11.34
C TYR A 136 -0.94 8.91 -10.44
N PRO A 137 -0.24 8.25 -9.51
CA PRO A 137 0.70 8.87 -8.59
C PRO A 137 2.15 8.97 -9.10
N PHE A 138 2.85 10.03 -8.70
CA PHE A 138 4.30 10.11 -8.73
C PHE A 138 4.84 10.88 -7.52
N SER A 139 6.13 10.73 -7.22
CA SER A 139 6.84 11.51 -6.21
C SER A 139 8.25 11.84 -6.67
N THR A 140 8.74 13.00 -6.24
CA THR A 140 10.09 13.48 -6.56
C THR A 140 10.53 14.53 -5.55
N LEU A 141 11.85 14.68 -5.41
CA LEU A 141 12.47 15.72 -4.59
C LEU A 141 12.59 17.05 -5.35
N TYR A 142 12.54 17.02 -6.69
CA TYR A 142 12.96 18.12 -7.55
C TYR A 142 11.77 18.87 -8.18
N ASP A 143 11.72 20.20 -8.02
CA ASP A 143 10.61 21.03 -8.55
C ASP A 143 10.45 20.96 -10.08
N GLN A 144 11.57 20.96 -10.82
CA GLN A 144 11.51 20.88 -12.29
C GLN A 144 10.93 19.53 -12.73
N ASN A 145 11.45 18.44 -12.16
CA ASN A 145 10.93 17.09 -12.45
C ASN A 145 9.47 16.94 -12.02
N PHE A 146 9.05 17.57 -10.92
CA PHE A 146 7.65 17.58 -10.51
C PHE A 146 6.75 18.23 -11.57
N SER A 147 7.15 19.40 -12.08
CA SER A 147 6.43 20.10 -13.15
C SER A 147 6.38 19.28 -14.44
N ASP A 148 7.49 18.65 -14.82
CA ASP A 148 7.60 17.82 -16.02
C ASP A 148 6.71 16.57 -15.93
N LEU A 149 6.77 15.83 -14.81
CA LEU A 149 5.92 14.68 -14.53
C LEU A 149 4.44 15.07 -14.52
N MET A 150 4.08 16.18 -13.89
CA MET A 150 2.72 16.68 -13.88
C MET A 150 2.22 16.97 -15.30
N ASP A 151 3.06 17.54 -16.16
CA ASP A 151 2.72 17.80 -17.56
C ASP A 151 2.50 16.51 -18.36
N ILE A 152 3.39 15.51 -18.21
CA ILE A 152 3.27 14.21 -18.87
C ILE A 152 2.01 13.50 -18.40
N TYR A 153 1.82 13.35 -17.08
CA TYR A 153 0.67 12.68 -16.51
C TYR A 153 -0.65 13.33 -16.91
N LEU A 154 -0.74 14.67 -16.83
CA LEU A 154 -1.97 15.38 -17.20
C LEU A 154 -2.32 15.21 -18.68
N ASP A 155 -1.33 15.29 -19.58
CA ASP A 155 -1.61 15.09 -20.99
C ASP A 155 -1.96 13.63 -21.32
N SER A 156 -1.29 12.66 -20.69
CA SER A 156 -1.61 11.23 -20.79
C SER A 156 -3.05 10.93 -20.38
N VAL A 157 -3.49 11.39 -19.21
CA VAL A 157 -4.83 11.03 -18.72
C VAL A 157 -5.96 11.82 -19.40
N PHE A 158 -5.74 13.08 -19.81
CA PHE A 158 -6.79 13.93 -20.38
C PHE A 158 -6.82 13.96 -21.91
N HIS A 159 -5.67 13.81 -22.56
CA HIS A 159 -5.54 13.83 -24.03
C HIS A 159 -4.77 12.60 -24.56
N PRO A 160 -5.12 11.36 -24.16
CA PRO A 160 -4.47 10.17 -24.69
C PRO A 160 -4.77 9.96 -26.18
N LEU A 161 -3.88 9.27 -26.89
CA LEU A 161 -4.11 8.90 -28.29
C LEU A 161 -5.15 7.78 -28.44
N LEU A 162 -5.18 6.85 -27.48
CA LEU A 162 -6.09 5.68 -27.43
C LEU A 162 -6.22 4.95 -28.76
N LYS A 163 -5.10 4.72 -29.46
CA LYS A 163 -5.11 4.08 -30.78
C LYS A 163 -5.59 2.63 -30.71
N LYS A 164 -6.06 2.10 -31.83
CA LYS A 164 -6.55 0.71 -31.90
C LYS A 164 -5.42 -0.28 -31.61
N GLU A 165 -4.21 0.01 -32.08
CA GLU A 165 -3.03 -0.81 -31.90
C GLU A 165 -2.60 -0.83 -30.42
N THR A 166 -2.68 0.32 -29.74
CA THR A 166 -2.49 0.41 -28.27
C THR A 166 -3.51 -0.46 -27.54
N PHE A 167 -4.80 -0.37 -27.88
CA PHE A 167 -5.83 -1.21 -27.28
C PHE A 167 -5.55 -2.72 -27.50
N MET A 168 -5.08 -3.09 -28.69
CA MET A 168 -4.74 -4.48 -29.04
C MET A 168 -3.46 -4.99 -28.34
N ARG A 169 -2.51 -4.10 -28.04
CA ARG A 169 -1.28 -4.39 -27.29
C ARG A 169 -1.57 -4.52 -25.79
N GLU A 170 -2.08 -3.46 -25.19
CA GLU A 170 -2.28 -3.32 -23.75
C GLU A 170 -3.45 -4.18 -23.27
N GLY A 171 -4.55 -4.20 -24.02
CA GLY A 171 -5.76 -4.93 -23.65
C GLY A 171 -5.73 -6.36 -24.14
N TRP A 172 -6.33 -6.59 -25.31
CA TRP A 172 -6.42 -7.91 -25.91
C TRP A 172 -6.65 -7.84 -27.42
N ARG A 173 -6.29 -8.92 -28.10
CA ARG A 173 -6.60 -9.18 -29.51
C ARG A 173 -6.71 -10.68 -29.77
N TYR A 174 -7.34 -11.02 -30.88
CA TYR A 174 -7.15 -12.35 -31.47
C TYR A 174 -5.80 -12.41 -32.20
N ASN A 175 -5.22 -13.60 -32.23
CA ASN A 175 -4.06 -13.97 -33.03
C ASN A 175 -4.32 -15.37 -33.62
N PHE A 176 -3.41 -15.85 -34.48
CA PHE A 176 -3.41 -17.23 -34.98
C PHE A 176 -2.10 -17.91 -34.59
N ASP A 177 -2.17 -19.19 -34.21
CA ASP A 177 -0.98 -20.03 -34.05
C ASP A 177 -0.53 -20.63 -35.40
N GLU A 178 0.53 -21.45 -35.37
CA GLU A 178 1.11 -22.10 -36.55
C GLU A 178 0.13 -23.03 -37.29
N ASP A 179 -0.89 -23.55 -36.57
CA ASP A 179 -1.94 -24.41 -37.12
C ASP A 179 -3.18 -23.61 -37.60
N GLU A 180 -3.06 -22.28 -37.74
CA GLU A 180 -4.16 -21.34 -37.99
C GLU A 180 -5.31 -21.40 -36.97
N LYS A 181 -5.06 -21.85 -35.73
CA LYS A 181 -6.06 -21.82 -34.66
C LYS A 181 -6.11 -20.43 -34.05
N LEU A 182 -7.33 -20.00 -33.75
CA LEU A 182 -7.58 -18.71 -33.10
C LEU A 182 -7.11 -18.76 -31.64
N ILE A 183 -6.22 -17.85 -31.27
CA ILE A 183 -5.72 -17.65 -29.89
C ILE A 183 -5.99 -16.21 -29.43
N MET A 184 -5.87 -15.95 -28.12
CA MET A 184 -5.97 -14.60 -27.54
C MET A 184 -4.63 -14.17 -26.97
N ASN A 185 -4.29 -12.88 -27.12
CA ASN A 185 -3.07 -12.29 -26.58
C ASN A 185 -3.29 -10.81 -26.19
N GLY A 186 -2.45 -10.26 -25.32
CA GLY A 186 -2.48 -8.87 -24.81
C GLY A 186 -1.83 -8.77 -23.43
N ILE A 187 -1.32 -7.59 -23.07
CA ILE A 187 -0.58 -7.40 -21.81
C ILE A 187 -1.48 -7.67 -20.60
N VAL A 188 -2.57 -6.92 -20.45
CA VAL A 188 -3.53 -7.10 -19.34
C VAL A 188 -4.20 -8.47 -19.40
N TYR A 189 -4.48 -9.00 -20.59
CA TYR A 189 -5.01 -10.36 -20.72
C TYR A 189 -4.08 -11.41 -20.10
N ASN A 190 -2.77 -11.35 -20.38
CA ASN A 190 -1.79 -12.29 -19.85
C ASN A 190 -1.54 -12.06 -18.37
N GLU A 191 -1.41 -10.80 -17.93
CA GLU A 191 -1.28 -10.44 -16.52
C GLU A 191 -2.44 -11.01 -15.69
N MET A 192 -3.67 -10.82 -16.15
CA MET A 192 -4.84 -11.33 -15.43
C MET A 192 -4.95 -12.87 -15.52
N LYS A 193 -4.42 -13.51 -16.57
CA LYS A 193 -4.33 -14.97 -16.65
C LYS A 193 -3.41 -15.50 -15.54
N GLU A 194 -2.26 -14.85 -15.33
CA GLU A 194 -1.31 -15.18 -14.27
C GLU A 194 -1.87 -14.86 -12.88
N ALA A 195 -2.49 -13.69 -12.69
CA ALA A 195 -3.09 -13.30 -11.42
C ALA A 195 -4.17 -14.29 -10.97
N TYR A 196 -5.02 -14.76 -11.89
CA TYR A 196 -6.04 -15.77 -11.59
C TYR A 196 -5.45 -17.15 -11.27
N ALA A 197 -4.18 -17.39 -11.60
CA ALA A 197 -3.48 -18.61 -11.22
C ALA A 197 -2.94 -18.57 -9.77
N ASN A 198 -3.06 -17.45 -9.06
CA ASN A 198 -2.62 -17.33 -7.68
C ASN A 198 -3.71 -17.75 -6.67
N VAL A 199 -3.33 -18.53 -5.64
CA VAL A 199 -4.25 -19.00 -4.59
C VAL A 199 -4.86 -17.87 -3.76
N GLY A 200 -4.07 -16.85 -3.41
CA GLY A 200 -4.53 -15.66 -2.70
C GLY A 200 -5.56 -14.89 -3.51
N GLN A 201 -5.34 -14.76 -4.83
CA GLN A 201 -6.32 -14.15 -5.73
C GLN A 201 -7.62 -14.97 -5.81
N GLN A 202 -7.54 -16.30 -5.87
CA GLN A 202 -8.73 -17.15 -5.79
C GLN A 202 -9.46 -17.01 -4.45
N LEU A 203 -8.73 -16.86 -3.33
CA LEU A 203 -9.31 -16.64 -2.01
C LEU A 203 -10.06 -15.32 -1.95
N TYR A 204 -9.44 -14.24 -2.44
CA TYR A 204 -10.06 -12.93 -2.56
C TYR A 204 -11.32 -12.96 -3.44
N ILE A 205 -11.24 -13.50 -4.67
CA ILE A 205 -12.38 -13.58 -5.61
C ILE A 205 -13.55 -14.33 -4.97
N ASN A 206 -13.30 -15.49 -4.38
CA ASN A 206 -14.36 -16.30 -3.76
C ASN A 206 -14.85 -15.68 -2.45
N GLY A 207 -13.99 -14.96 -1.71
CA GLY A 207 -14.36 -14.17 -0.54
C GLY A 207 -15.36 -13.07 -0.88
N ILE A 208 -15.04 -12.24 -1.88
CA ILE A 208 -15.94 -11.19 -2.38
C ILE A 208 -17.25 -11.78 -2.91
N LYS A 209 -17.20 -12.89 -3.67
CA LYS A 209 -18.43 -13.61 -4.10
C LYS A 209 -19.25 -14.10 -2.90
N SER A 210 -18.60 -14.57 -1.85
CA SER A 210 -19.27 -15.10 -0.66
C SER A 210 -20.02 -13.99 0.10
N LEU A 211 -19.44 -12.79 0.19
CA LEU A 211 -20.07 -11.66 0.85
C LEU A 211 -21.12 -10.97 -0.03
N PHE A 212 -20.80 -10.68 -1.28
CA PHE A 212 -21.60 -9.78 -2.13
C PHE A 212 -22.37 -10.50 -3.25
N GLY A 213 -22.25 -11.83 -3.32
CA GLY A 213 -22.95 -12.69 -4.29
C GLY A 213 -22.30 -12.77 -5.67
N LYS A 214 -21.46 -11.80 -6.04
CA LYS A 214 -20.65 -11.81 -7.26
C LYS A 214 -19.34 -11.06 -7.04
N HIS A 215 -18.34 -11.37 -7.87
CA HIS A 215 -17.11 -10.59 -8.01
C HIS A 215 -17.07 -10.06 -9.44
N VAL A 216 -17.03 -8.74 -9.58
CA VAL A 216 -16.89 -8.06 -10.87
C VAL A 216 -15.45 -7.58 -10.95
N SER A 217 -14.64 -8.18 -11.83
CA SER A 217 -13.18 -7.96 -11.84
C SER A 217 -12.80 -6.63 -12.48
N HIS A 218 -12.22 -5.72 -11.71
CA HIS A 218 -11.70 -4.44 -12.21
C HIS A 218 -10.41 -4.60 -13.02
N GLY A 219 -9.56 -5.56 -12.65
CA GLY A 219 -8.39 -5.94 -13.45
C GLY A 219 -8.78 -6.63 -14.76
N GLY A 220 -9.97 -7.24 -14.81
CA GLY A 220 -10.45 -8.06 -15.91
C GLY A 220 -10.45 -9.53 -15.54
N ASN A 221 -11.50 -10.25 -15.93
CA ASN A 221 -11.51 -11.70 -15.87
C ASN A 221 -11.05 -12.22 -17.24
N PRO A 222 -10.02 -13.08 -17.34
CA PRO A 222 -9.54 -13.58 -18.64
C PRO A 222 -10.64 -14.13 -19.56
N LYS A 223 -11.73 -14.66 -18.98
CA LYS A 223 -12.90 -15.16 -19.73
C LYS A 223 -13.74 -14.07 -20.39
N ASN A 224 -13.66 -12.83 -19.89
CA ASN A 224 -14.49 -11.69 -20.25
C ASN A 224 -13.71 -10.53 -20.87
N ILE A 225 -12.38 -10.48 -20.72
CA ILE A 225 -11.53 -9.44 -21.35
C ILE A 225 -11.80 -9.39 -22.87
N GLY A 226 -11.90 -10.55 -23.50
CA GLY A 226 -12.25 -10.71 -24.93
C GLY A 226 -13.63 -10.19 -25.36
N ASP A 227 -14.45 -9.73 -24.42
CA ASP A 227 -15.76 -9.17 -24.71
C ASP A 227 -15.71 -7.61 -24.81
N LEU A 228 -14.56 -6.98 -24.51
CA LEU A 228 -14.37 -5.53 -24.62
C LEU A 228 -14.19 -5.10 -26.08
N SER A 229 -15.06 -4.20 -26.56
CA SER A 229 -14.87 -3.56 -27.86
C SER A 229 -14.04 -2.28 -27.76
N TYR A 230 -13.34 -1.93 -28.84
CA TYR A 230 -12.58 -0.68 -28.94
C TYR A 230 -13.46 0.57 -28.75
N GLU A 231 -14.72 0.55 -29.22
CA GLU A 231 -15.64 1.67 -29.00
C GLU A 231 -16.07 1.78 -27.54
N ALA A 232 -16.34 0.67 -26.85
CA ALA A 232 -16.62 0.69 -25.41
C ALA A 232 -15.43 1.22 -24.61
N PHE A 233 -14.21 0.82 -24.99
CA PHE A 233 -12.96 1.32 -24.44
C PHE A 233 -12.82 2.85 -24.60
N LYS A 234 -12.98 3.41 -25.81
CA LYS A 234 -12.94 4.87 -26.02
C LYS A 234 -14.05 5.61 -25.26
N ASN A 235 -15.27 5.05 -25.25
CA ASN A 235 -16.40 5.65 -24.53
C ASN A 235 -16.18 5.66 -23.01
N PHE A 236 -15.46 4.67 -22.47
CA PHE A 236 -15.07 4.63 -21.08
C PHE A 236 -14.19 5.85 -20.72
N HIS A 237 -13.16 6.16 -21.52
CA HIS A 237 -12.33 7.36 -21.31
C HIS A 237 -13.17 8.64 -21.31
N LYS A 238 -13.95 8.85 -22.38
CA LYS A 238 -14.79 10.04 -22.57
C LYS A 238 -15.76 10.30 -21.40
N LYS A 239 -16.23 9.22 -20.76
CA LYS A 239 -17.14 9.28 -19.62
C LYS A 239 -16.44 9.55 -18.30
N HIS A 240 -15.32 8.87 -18.04
CA HIS A 240 -14.71 8.83 -16.70
C HIS A 240 -13.54 9.82 -16.51
N TYR A 241 -12.80 10.14 -17.56
CA TYR A 241 -11.59 10.98 -17.51
C TYR A 241 -11.94 12.45 -17.76
N THR A 242 -12.66 13.04 -16.82
CA THR A 242 -13.10 14.44 -16.88
C THR A 242 -12.79 15.16 -15.58
N PRO A 243 -12.48 16.47 -15.61
CA PRO A 243 -12.17 17.22 -14.39
C PRO A 243 -13.25 17.12 -13.32
N SER A 244 -14.54 17.19 -13.69
CA SER A 244 -15.68 17.07 -12.76
C SER A 244 -15.78 15.71 -12.06
N ASN A 245 -15.15 14.67 -12.62
CA ASN A 245 -15.11 13.32 -12.07
C ASN A 245 -13.75 12.97 -11.44
N SER A 246 -12.93 13.99 -11.19
CA SER A 246 -11.57 13.83 -10.68
C SER A 246 -11.30 14.60 -9.39
N ILE A 247 -10.32 14.10 -8.66
CA ILE A 247 -9.64 14.84 -7.61
C ILE A 247 -8.13 14.78 -7.88
N ALA A 248 -7.47 15.93 -7.85
CA ALA A 248 -6.01 15.99 -7.81
C ALA A 248 -5.53 16.06 -6.35
N TYR A 249 -4.35 15.53 -6.09
CA TYR A 249 -3.72 15.50 -4.78
C TYR A 249 -2.31 16.06 -4.89
N PHE A 250 -1.97 16.97 -3.98
CA PHE A 250 -0.64 17.52 -3.83
C PHE A 250 -0.20 17.33 -2.38
N TYR A 251 1.07 17.01 -2.19
CA TYR A 251 1.70 16.88 -0.88
C TYR A 251 3.11 17.44 -0.91
N GLY A 252 3.54 18.05 0.20
CA GLY A 252 4.90 18.57 0.37
C GLY A 252 4.99 20.09 0.26
N ASN A 253 6.24 20.56 0.19
CA ASN A 253 6.60 21.98 0.18
C ASN A 253 6.58 22.66 -1.21
N GLY A 254 5.96 22.05 -2.22
CA GLY A 254 5.87 22.60 -3.56
C GLY A 254 4.98 23.86 -3.68
N ASP A 255 5.24 24.68 -4.70
CA ASP A 255 4.46 25.90 -5.00
C ASP A 255 3.09 25.55 -5.60
N VAL A 256 2.08 25.43 -4.72
CA VAL A 256 0.73 25.04 -5.13
C VAL A 256 0.09 26.02 -6.12
N SER A 257 0.47 27.31 -6.11
CA SER A 257 -0.09 28.27 -7.08
C SER A 257 0.29 27.87 -8.50
N LYS A 258 1.57 27.56 -8.73
CA LYS A 258 2.06 27.06 -10.03
C LYS A 258 1.43 25.72 -10.41
N HIS A 259 1.25 24.83 -9.45
CA HIS A 259 0.58 23.55 -9.70
C HIS A 259 -0.89 23.74 -10.12
N LEU A 260 -1.63 24.63 -9.44
CA LEU A 260 -3.01 24.96 -9.80
C LEU A 260 -3.08 25.63 -11.18
N GLU A 261 -2.14 26.52 -11.54
CA GLU A 261 -2.06 27.09 -12.89
C GLU A 261 -1.89 26.02 -13.97
N LYS A 262 -0.98 25.06 -13.74
CA LYS A 262 -0.77 23.93 -14.65
C LYS A 262 -2.03 23.09 -14.79
N LEU A 263 -2.70 22.76 -13.68
CA LEU A 263 -3.94 21.98 -13.69
C LEU A 263 -5.08 22.74 -14.40
N ASN A 264 -5.23 24.04 -14.14
CA ASN A 264 -6.21 24.90 -14.79
C ASN A 264 -6.00 24.98 -16.31
N SER A 265 -4.75 24.95 -16.78
CA SER A 265 -4.43 24.97 -18.21
C SER A 265 -5.11 23.83 -18.99
N VAL A 266 -5.39 22.71 -18.30
CA VAL A 266 -6.17 21.58 -18.80
C VAL A 266 -7.65 21.76 -18.46
N TYR A 267 -7.99 22.00 -17.20
CA TYR A 267 -9.38 21.99 -16.73
C TYR A 267 -10.27 23.04 -17.40
N LYS A 268 -9.75 24.24 -17.72
CA LYS A 268 -10.52 25.31 -18.38
C LYS A 268 -11.10 24.92 -19.74
N LYS A 269 -10.51 23.92 -20.40
CA LYS A 269 -10.94 23.40 -21.70
C LYS A 269 -12.18 22.49 -21.61
N TYR A 270 -12.58 22.09 -20.40
CA TYR A 270 -13.72 21.22 -20.16
C TYR A 270 -14.92 22.01 -19.63
N GLU A 271 -16.11 21.48 -19.89
CA GLU A 271 -17.34 21.91 -19.25
C GLU A 271 -17.62 21.09 -18.00
N GLU A 272 -18.42 21.65 -17.09
CA GLU A 272 -18.95 20.91 -15.95
C GLU A 272 -19.75 19.69 -16.43
N LYS A 273 -19.52 18.55 -15.80
CA LYS A 273 -20.31 17.34 -15.96
C LYS A 273 -20.74 16.83 -14.60
N LYS A 274 -21.86 16.09 -14.57
CA LYS A 274 -22.26 15.38 -13.37
C LYS A 274 -21.17 14.35 -12.98
N PRO A 275 -20.67 14.37 -11.73
CA PRO A 275 -19.75 13.35 -11.24
C PRO A 275 -20.34 11.93 -11.31
N VAL A 276 -19.49 10.91 -11.39
CA VAL A 276 -19.92 9.52 -11.40
C VAL A 276 -20.26 9.05 -9.99
N ASP A 277 -21.47 8.52 -9.82
CA ASP A 277 -21.91 7.91 -8.56
C ASP A 277 -21.42 6.46 -8.44
N ILE A 278 -20.90 6.08 -7.28
CA ILE A 278 -20.46 4.70 -6.98
C ILE A 278 -21.48 4.03 -6.06
N LYS A 279 -21.91 2.81 -6.42
CA LYS A 279 -22.84 2.01 -5.63
C LYS A 279 -22.13 0.81 -5.04
N PHE A 280 -22.15 0.70 -3.71
CA PHE A 280 -21.56 -0.42 -2.98
C PHE A 280 -22.61 -1.50 -2.71
N ALA A 281 -22.23 -2.76 -2.97
CA ALA A 281 -23.10 -3.90 -2.72
C ALA A 281 -23.28 -4.11 -1.21
N LYS A 282 -24.47 -4.52 -0.77
CA LYS A 282 -24.71 -4.93 0.61
C LYS A 282 -24.17 -6.35 0.84
N ALA A 283 -23.53 -6.58 1.98
CA ALA A 283 -23.11 -7.91 2.40
C ALA A 283 -24.34 -8.80 2.66
N LYS A 284 -24.28 -10.06 2.20
CA LYS A 284 -25.36 -11.04 2.26
C LYS A 284 -24.93 -12.43 2.74
N GLY A 285 -23.63 -12.68 2.92
CA GLY A 285 -23.05 -13.92 3.46
C GLY A 285 -23.53 -15.24 2.82
N LYS A 286 -22.63 -15.94 2.12
CA LYS A 286 -22.89 -17.26 1.53
C LYS A 286 -21.72 -18.21 1.76
N LYS A 287 -22.01 -19.50 1.67
CA LYS A 287 -21.00 -20.56 1.67
C LYS A 287 -20.58 -20.88 0.25
N ILE A 288 -19.28 -20.79 -0.02
CA ILE A 288 -18.66 -21.17 -1.29
C ILE A 288 -17.64 -22.29 -1.02
N ILE A 289 -17.70 -23.32 -1.85
CA ILE A 289 -16.66 -24.35 -1.95
C ILE A 289 -16.17 -24.29 -3.38
N ALA A 290 -14.88 -24.05 -3.55
CA ALA A 290 -14.25 -23.90 -4.86
C ALA A 290 -12.86 -24.55 -4.86
N SER A 291 -12.16 -24.40 -5.98
CA SER A 291 -10.83 -24.94 -6.18
C SER A 291 -9.86 -23.86 -6.64
N TYR A 292 -8.58 -24.06 -6.37
CA TYR A 292 -7.48 -23.22 -6.82
C TYR A 292 -6.44 -24.07 -7.58
N PRO A 293 -5.68 -23.48 -8.51
CA PRO A 293 -4.59 -24.19 -9.20
C PRO A 293 -3.48 -24.54 -8.22
N SER A 294 -3.03 -25.79 -8.24
CA SER A 294 -2.09 -26.33 -7.28
C SER A 294 -1.01 -27.17 -7.95
N ALA A 295 0.09 -27.43 -7.26
CA ALA A 295 1.07 -28.40 -7.72
C ALA A 295 0.49 -29.83 -7.68
N LYS A 296 1.08 -30.75 -8.46
CA LYS A 296 0.70 -32.16 -8.42
C LYS A 296 1.07 -32.75 -7.06
N GLY A 297 0.11 -33.37 -6.38
CA GLY A 297 0.30 -33.99 -5.06
C GLY A 297 0.01 -33.07 -3.87
N GLU A 298 -0.25 -31.78 -4.11
CA GLU A 298 -0.73 -30.85 -3.09
C GLU A 298 -2.13 -31.25 -2.63
N LYS A 299 -2.33 -31.34 -1.31
CA LYS A 299 -3.58 -31.81 -0.69
C LYS A 299 -4.17 -30.80 0.30
N LYS A 300 -3.39 -29.79 0.69
CA LYS A 300 -3.79 -28.83 1.70
C LYS A 300 -4.76 -27.82 1.10
N SER A 301 -5.76 -27.45 1.89
CA SER A 301 -6.82 -26.53 1.49
C SER A 301 -6.73 -25.24 2.31
N HIS A 302 -7.47 -24.22 1.87
CA HIS A 302 -7.63 -22.97 2.61
C HIS A 302 -9.09 -22.79 3.02
N LEU A 303 -9.33 -22.37 4.26
CA LEU A 303 -10.65 -22.06 4.79
C LEU A 303 -10.66 -20.61 5.26
N ALA A 304 -11.63 -19.83 4.83
CA ALA A 304 -11.72 -18.44 5.24
C ALA A 304 -13.14 -17.99 5.57
N TYR A 305 -13.21 -17.04 6.50
CA TYR A 305 -14.41 -16.30 6.85
C TYR A 305 -14.19 -14.82 6.53
N PHE A 306 -15.14 -14.23 5.82
CA PHE A 306 -15.14 -12.82 5.47
C PHE A 306 -16.32 -12.14 6.16
N TYR A 307 -16.05 -11.02 6.83
CA TYR A 307 -17.06 -10.21 7.49
C TYR A 307 -16.97 -8.78 6.96
N SER A 308 -18.10 -8.17 6.61
CA SER A 308 -18.18 -6.71 6.48
C SER A 308 -18.57 -6.14 7.84
N ILE A 309 -17.73 -5.27 8.39
CA ILE A 309 -17.86 -4.76 9.77
C ILE A 309 -18.09 -3.25 9.85
N GLY A 310 -18.14 -2.57 8.71
CA GLY A 310 -18.35 -1.13 8.63
C GLY A 310 -18.04 -0.57 7.23
N LYS A 311 -17.98 0.75 7.13
CA LYS A 311 -17.50 1.44 5.92
C LYS A 311 -15.98 1.45 5.89
N SER A 312 -15.37 1.43 4.70
CA SER A 312 -13.91 1.53 4.59
C SER A 312 -13.34 2.93 4.90
N THR A 313 -14.18 3.91 5.23
CA THR A 313 -13.76 5.26 5.68
C THR A 313 -13.93 5.47 7.18
N ASP A 314 -14.28 4.42 7.93
CA ASP A 314 -14.30 4.46 9.40
C ASP A 314 -12.92 4.05 9.94
N PHE A 315 -11.99 5.01 9.96
CA PHE A 315 -10.59 4.79 10.37
C PHE A 315 -10.47 4.38 11.84
N VAL A 316 -11.38 4.82 12.72
CA VAL A 316 -11.40 4.39 14.13
C VAL A 316 -11.82 2.92 14.24
N ALA A 317 -12.84 2.48 13.48
CA ALA A 317 -13.20 1.07 13.42
C ALA A 317 -12.09 0.22 12.79
N GLU A 318 -11.36 0.75 11.81
CA GLU A 318 -10.23 0.07 11.19
C GLU A 318 -9.12 -0.21 12.21
N GLU A 319 -8.72 0.76 13.02
CA GLU A 319 -7.68 0.56 14.04
C GLU A 319 -8.12 -0.45 15.13
N LYS A 320 -9.41 -0.44 15.50
CA LYS A 320 -9.99 -1.49 16.36
C LYS A 320 -9.96 -2.86 15.69
N ALA A 321 -10.23 -2.94 14.39
CA ALA A 321 -10.23 -4.19 13.64
C ALA A 321 -8.81 -4.76 13.47
N LYS A 322 -7.81 -3.93 13.16
CA LYS A 322 -6.38 -4.31 13.15
C LYS A 322 -5.93 -4.81 14.52
N SER A 323 -6.32 -4.10 15.59
CA SER A 323 -6.02 -4.51 16.96
C SER A 323 -6.66 -5.85 17.31
N LEU A 324 -7.94 -6.04 16.97
CA LEU A 324 -8.65 -7.29 17.19
C LEU A 324 -8.02 -8.44 16.38
N ALA A 325 -7.63 -8.17 15.13
CA ALA A 325 -6.97 -9.14 14.27
C ALA A 325 -5.66 -9.65 14.90
N TYR A 326 -4.82 -8.74 15.41
CA TYR A 326 -3.61 -9.10 16.14
C TYR A 326 -3.90 -9.91 17.41
N LEU A 327 -4.92 -9.53 18.19
CA LEU A 327 -5.30 -10.25 19.40
C LEU A 327 -5.78 -11.69 19.12
N LEU A 328 -6.42 -11.92 17.97
CA LEU A 328 -6.96 -13.22 17.58
C LEU A 328 -5.90 -14.19 17.05
N SER A 329 -4.91 -13.71 16.29
CA SER A 329 -3.94 -14.58 15.60
C SER A 329 -2.50 -14.06 15.50
N GLY A 330 -2.20 -12.83 15.95
CA GLY A 330 -0.95 -12.14 15.66
C GLY A 330 0.29 -12.55 16.47
N TYR A 331 0.18 -13.54 17.36
CA TYR A 331 1.27 -14.06 18.16
C TYR A 331 1.10 -15.58 18.40
N GLU A 332 2.20 -16.26 18.74
CA GLU A 332 2.27 -17.74 18.84
C GLU A 332 1.17 -18.34 19.73
N ASP A 333 0.91 -17.67 20.86
CA ASP A 333 -0.06 -18.07 21.87
C ASP A 333 -1.46 -17.47 21.69
N ALA A 334 -1.74 -16.84 20.55
CA ALA A 334 -3.02 -16.22 20.28
C ALA A 334 -4.14 -17.27 20.24
N PRO A 335 -5.38 -16.93 20.63
CA PRO A 335 -6.45 -17.92 20.81
C PRO A 335 -6.70 -18.79 19.58
N LEU A 336 -6.66 -18.21 18.37
CA LEU A 336 -6.90 -18.98 17.14
C LEU A 336 -5.70 -19.83 16.73
N LYS A 337 -4.47 -19.38 16.99
CA LYS A 337 -3.25 -20.19 16.77
C LYS A 337 -3.25 -21.40 17.72
N LYS A 338 -3.59 -21.20 18.99
CA LYS A 338 -3.77 -22.30 19.95
C LYS A 338 -4.84 -23.30 19.50
N ALA A 339 -6.00 -22.80 19.10
CA ALA A 339 -7.13 -23.66 18.72
C ALA A 339 -6.86 -24.48 17.44
N LEU A 340 -6.15 -23.91 16.46
CA LEU A 340 -6.07 -24.49 15.12
C LEU A 340 -4.67 -24.92 14.68
N VAL A 341 -3.62 -24.18 15.07
CA VAL A 341 -2.24 -24.47 14.67
C VAL A 341 -1.60 -25.46 15.64
N GLN A 342 -1.64 -25.18 16.95
CA GLN A 342 -1.04 -26.05 17.97
C GLN A 342 -1.73 -27.44 18.07
N THR A 343 -2.97 -27.55 17.58
CA THR A 343 -3.72 -28.82 17.49
C THR A 343 -3.49 -29.57 16.16
N GLY A 344 -2.66 -29.05 15.27
CA GLY A 344 -2.35 -29.63 13.95
C GLY A 344 -3.51 -29.61 12.96
N LEU A 345 -4.53 -28.76 13.18
CA LEU A 345 -5.69 -28.67 12.28
C LEU A 345 -5.44 -27.76 11.07
N ALA A 346 -4.55 -26.78 11.23
CA ALA A 346 -4.08 -25.86 10.20
C ALA A 346 -2.55 -25.74 10.29
N ASN A 347 -1.89 -25.47 9.17
CA ASN A 347 -0.48 -25.08 9.20
C ASN A 347 -0.34 -23.67 9.78
N ASP A 348 -1.27 -22.78 9.41
CA ASP A 348 -1.31 -21.44 9.96
C ASP A 348 -2.72 -20.83 10.01
N VAL A 349 -2.88 -19.79 10.82
CA VAL A 349 -4.10 -18.97 10.87
C VAL A 349 -3.73 -17.49 10.94
N SER A 350 -4.31 -16.67 10.06
CA SER A 350 -4.22 -15.21 10.10
C SER A 350 -5.60 -14.56 10.26
N VAL A 351 -5.59 -13.34 10.79
CA VAL A 351 -6.74 -12.44 10.77
C VAL A 351 -6.24 -11.12 10.21
N ASP A 352 -6.97 -10.54 9.27
CA ASP A 352 -6.59 -9.30 8.60
C ASP A 352 -7.79 -8.37 8.50
N ALA A 353 -7.54 -7.07 8.67
CA ALA A 353 -8.55 -6.02 8.53
C ALA A 353 -8.15 -5.07 7.38
N MET A 354 -9.07 -4.82 6.46
CA MET A 354 -8.77 -4.01 5.27
C MET A 354 -10.01 -3.28 4.73
N GLY A 355 -9.83 -2.03 4.31
CA GLY A 355 -10.86 -1.24 3.64
C GLY A 355 -10.95 -1.57 2.16
N LEU A 356 -11.94 -2.36 1.73
CA LEU A 356 -12.12 -2.77 0.33
C LEU A 356 -13.60 -2.76 -0.09
N HIS A 357 -13.87 -2.47 -1.37
CA HIS A 357 -15.22 -2.44 -1.92
C HIS A 357 -16.20 -1.51 -1.18
N GLY A 358 -15.70 -0.44 -0.55
CA GLY A 358 -16.51 0.45 0.31
C GLY A 358 -16.85 -0.12 1.69
N HIS A 359 -16.29 -1.28 2.04
CA HIS A 359 -16.50 -1.95 3.33
C HIS A 359 -15.18 -2.07 4.08
N LEU A 360 -15.21 -1.92 5.39
CA LEU A 360 -14.16 -2.44 6.25
C LEU A 360 -14.40 -3.94 6.39
N LEU A 361 -13.48 -4.74 5.86
CA LEU A 361 -13.53 -6.19 5.90
C LEU A 361 -12.65 -6.72 7.03
N LEU A 362 -13.14 -7.74 7.73
CA LEU A 362 -12.35 -8.58 8.63
C LEU A 362 -12.32 -9.99 8.03
N VAL A 363 -11.11 -10.48 7.74
CA VAL A 363 -10.89 -11.76 7.06
C VAL A 363 -10.13 -12.67 8.02
N LEU A 364 -10.69 -13.83 8.30
CA LEU A 364 -10.05 -14.91 9.04
C LEU A 364 -9.67 -16.00 8.07
N HIS A 365 -8.42 -16.41 8.04
CA HIS A 365 -7.90 -17.39 7.10
C HIS A 365 -7.15 -18.49 7.83
N ALA A 366 -7.56 -19.74 7.64
CA ALA A 366 -6.85 -20.94 8.05
C ALA A 366 -6.23 -21.60 6.81
N GLU A 367 -4.92 -21.72 6.82
CA GLU A 367 -4.11 -22.28 5.74
C GLU A 367 -3.62 -23.69 6.08
N GLY A 368 -3.35 -24.49 5.05
CA GLY A 368 -2.70 -25.78 5.27
C GLY A 368 -3.63 -26.85 5.83
N ILE A 369 -4.95 -26.69 5.66
CA ILE A 369 -5.93 -27.56 6.34
C ILE A 369 -6.20 -28.84 5.55
N GLU A 370 -6.54 -29.90 6.26
CA GLU A 370 -7.16 -31.09 5.65
C GLU A 370 -8.66 -30.83 5.44
N SER A 371 -9.15 -30.88 4.20
CA SER A 371 -10.56 -30.54 3.89
C SER A 371 -11.57 -31.41 4.66
N LYS A 372 -11.23 -32.68 4.97
CA LYS A 372 -12.01 -33.57 5.83
C LYS A 372 -12.17 -33.05 7.27
N ASN A 373 -11.20 -32.27 7.76
CA ASN A 373 -11.22 -31.69 9.12
C ASN A 373 -12.05 -30.40 9.19
N LYS A 374 -12.64 -29.94 8.09
CA LYS A 374 -13.48 -28.72 8.04
C LYS A 374 -14.40 -28.60 9.25
N LYS A 375 -15.26 -29.61 9.51
CA LYS A 375 -16.24 -29.52 10.60
C LYS A 375 -15.56 -29.35 11.97
N LYS A 376 -14.45 -30.04 12.20
CA LYS A 376 -13.65 -29.93 13.42
C LYS A 376 -13.04 -28.53 13.56
N ILE A 377 -12.44 -27.98 12.49
CA ILE A 377 -11.93 -26.60 12.46
C ILE A 377 -13.04 -25.60 12.79
N GLN A 378 -14.22 -25.75 12.19
CA GLN A 378 -15.35 -24.86 12.47
C GLN A 378 -15.83 -24.93 13.92
N LEU A 379 -15.73 -26.12 14.55
CA LEU A 379 -16.07 -26.31 15.96
C LEU A 379 -15.04 -25.64 16.88
N GLU A 380 -13.74 -25.92 16.69
CA GLU A 380 -12.66 -25.34 17.49
C GLU A 380 -12.61 -23.81 17.34
N TYR A 381 -12.83 -23.29 16.13
CA TYR A 381 -12.97 -21.86 15.88
C TYR A 381 -14.10 -21.25 16.71
N LYS A 382 -15.32 -21.82 16.66
CA LYS A 382 -16.45 -21.31 17.44
C LYS A 382 -16.22 -21.42 18.94
N LYS A 383 -15.57 -22.49 19.39
CA LYS A 383 -15.18 -22.69 20.79
C LYS A 383 -14.22 -21.59 21.26
N ALA A 384 -13.16 -21.33 20.48
CA ALA A 384 -12.20 -20.27 20.79
C ALA A 384 -12.87 -18.88 20.87
N LEU A 385 -13.78 -18.55 19.94
CA LEU A 385 -14.53 -17.29 20.01
C LEU A 385 -15.41 -17.18 21.26
N LYS A 386 -16.02 -18.29 21.68
CA LYS A 386 -16.83 -18.34 22.91
C LYS A 386 -15.95 -18.14 24.15
N GLU A 387 -14.81 -18.81 24.21
CA GLU A 387 -13.84 -18.66 25.29
C GLU A 387 -13.29 -17.24 25.40
N ILE A 388 -13.00 -16.58 24.27
CA ILE A 388 -12.63 -15.16 24.24
C ILE A 388 -13.74 -14.30 24.86
N VAL A 389 -15.00 -14.56 24.51
CA VAL A 389 -16.14 -13.80 25.03
C VAL A 389 -16.36 -13.98 26.53
N GLU A 390 -16.06 -15.16 27.07
CA GLU A 390 -16.26 -15.51 28.48
C GLU A 390 -15.08 -15.09 29.36
N ASN A 391 -13.85 -15.28 28.88
CA ASN A 391 -12.63 -15.12 29.68
C ASN A 391 -11.81 -13.87 29.30
N GLY A 392 -12.09 -13.28 28.14
CA GLY A 392 -11.38 -12.14 27.61
C GLY A 392 -9.98 -12.43 27.07
N PHE A 393 -9.28 -11.37 26.66
CA PHE A 393 -7.86 -11.44 26.31
C PHE A 393 -6.96 -11.14 27.50
N SER A 394 -5.68 -11.56 27.42
CA SER A 394 -4.67 -11.16 28.40
C SER A 394 -4.52 -9.63 28.43
N ASN A 395 -4.51 -9.05 29.63
CA ASN A 395 -4.27 -7.62 29.83
C ASN A 395 -2.96 -7.15 29.19
N LYS A 396 -1.89 -7.96 29.29
CA LYS A 396 -0.60 -7.64 28.63
C LYS A 396 -0.74 -7.60 27.10
N ALA A 397 -1.49 -8.54 26.52
CA ALA A 397 -1.72 -8.57 25.07
C ALA A 397 -2.51 -7.33 24.62
N ILE A 398 -3.52 -6.92 25.38
CA ILE A 398 -4.29 -5.69 25.13
C ILE A 398 -3.38 -4.46 25.20
N GLN A 399 -2.59 -4.32 26.27
CA GLN A 399 -1.67 -3.18 26.45
C GLN A 399 -0.63 -3.11 25.31
N ALA A 400 -0.02 -4.25 24.96
CA ALA A 400 0.92 -4.34 23.85
C ALA A 400 0.28 -3.92 22.51
N THR A 401 -0.97 -4.33 22.28
CA THR A 401 -1.73 -3.99 21.07
C THR A 401 -2.02 -2.50 20.99
N ILE A 402 -2.51 -1.90 22.08
CA ILE A 402 -2.80 -0.46 22.15
C ILE A 402 -1.53 0.37 21.95
N SER A 403 -0.42 -0.04 22.59
CA SER A 403 0.87 0.64 22.46
C SER A 403 1.42 0.56 21.03
N THR A 404 1.21 -0.57 20.35
CA THR A 404 1.56 -0.72 18.93
C THR A 404 0.70 0.18 18.02
N ALA A 405 -0.60 0.28 18.30
CA ALA A 405 -1.49 1.17 17.57
C ALA A 405 -1.11 2.65 17.76
N GLU A 406 -0.76 3.04 19.00
CA GLU A 406 -0.25 4.38 19.31
C GLU A 406 1.00 4.70 18.49
N PHE A 407 1.99 3.79 18.54
CA PHE A 407 3.22 3.92 17.80
C PHE A 407 2.93 4.11 16.30
N ASN A 408 2.10 3.25 15.70
CA ASN A 408 1.84 3.30 14.26
C ASN A 408 1.10 4.58 13.82
N LEU A 409 0.22 5.14 14.67
CA LEU A 409 -0.51 6.37 14.36
C LEU A 409 0.34 7.64 14.54
N LYS A 410 1.29 7.61 15.49
CA LYS A 410 2.25 8.69 15.71
C LYS A 410 3.48 8.60 14.80
N HIS A 411 3.72 7.45 14.20
CA HIS A 411 4.83 7.25 13.29
C HIS A 411 4.55 7.90 11.93
N ARG A 412 5.54 8.63 11.43
CA ARG A 412 5.57 9.07 10.03
C ARG A 412 6.21 7.97 9.19
N VAL A 413 5.51 7.53 8.16
CA VAL A 413 6.03 6.50 7.27
C VAL A 413 6.92 7.11 6.21
N LYS A 414 7.87 6.31 5.70
CA LYS A 414 8.63 6.66 4.49
C LYS A 414 7.65 6.92 3.34
N ASN A 415 7.87 7.98 2.58
CA ASN A 415 6.97 8.43 1.51
C ASN A 415 5.53 8.72 2.00
N GLU A 416 5.38 9.42 3.14
CA GLU A 416 4.08 9.77 3.74
C GLU A 416 3.07 10.33 2.73
N GLY A 417 3.53 11.13 1.74
CA GLY A 417 2.69 11.63 0.66
C GLY A 417 1.95 10.53 -0.12
N LEU A 418 2.62 9.42 -0.45
CA LEU A 418 2.01 8.25 -1.12
C LEU A 418 1.11 7.45 -0.18
N TYR A 419 1.47 7.35 1.10
CA TYR A 419 0.63 6.68 2.10
C TYR A 419 -0.73 7.39 2.23
N LEU A 420 -0.71 8.71 2.41
CA LEU A 420 -1.91 9.55 2.51
C LEU A 420 -2.73 9.57 1.20
N GLN A 421 -2.06 9.50 0.05
CA GLN A 421 -2.70 9.31 -1.27
C GLN A 421 -3.53 8.02 -1.31
N GLY A 422 -3.00 6.92 -0.76
CA GLY A 422 -3.71 5.65 -0.61
C GLY A 422 -4.91 5.72 0.34
N GLU A 423 -4.98 6.69 1.22
CA GLU A 423 -6.14 6.91 2.09
C GLU A 423 -7.22 7.78 1.44
N LEU A 424 -6.80 8.76 0.63
CA LEU A 424 -7.70 9.63 -0.10
C LEU A 424 -8.60 8.86 -1.08
N TYR A 425 -8.10 7.80 -1.75
CA TYR A 425 -8.91 7.08 -2.73
C TYR A 425 -10.20 6.51 -2.11
N ARG A 426 -10.13 6.01 -0.85
CA ARG A 426 -11.27 5.43 -0.14
C ARG A 426 -12.33 6.49 0.15
N SER A 427 -11.86 7.67 0.56
CA SER A 427 -12.70 8.83 0.86
C SER A 427 -13.36 9.38 -0.39
N PHE A 428 -12.61 9.51 -1.49
CA PHE A 428 -13.13 9.94 -2.78
C PHE A 428 -14.14 8.96 -3.37
N ALA A 429 -13.87 7.65 -3.32
CA ALA A 429 -14.78 6.63 -3.83
C ALA A 429 -16.14 6.60 -3.11
N GLN A 430 -16.19 7.00 -1.83
CA GLN A 430 -17.39 6.97 -1.00
C GLN A 430 -18.01 8.35 -0.75
N ASP A 431 -17.49 9.40 -1.38
CA ASP A 431 -17.90 10.79 -1.12
C ASP A 431 -17.90 11.12 0.38
N SER A 432 -16.90 10.60 1.10
CA SER A 432 -16.65 10.87 2.52
C SER A 432 -15.77 12.13 2.67
N SER A 433 -15.52 12.55 3.91
CA SER A 433 -14.62 13.68 4.17
C SER A 433 -13.22 13.42 3.61
N MET A 434 -12.66 14.41 2.89
CA MET A 434 -11.30 14.36 2.34
C MET A 434 -10.22 14.64 3.39
N PHE A 435 -10.60 14.84 4.66
CA PHE A 435 -9.68 15.18 5.74
C PHE A 435 -9.60 14.11 6.83
N SER A 436 -10.59 13.22 6.96
CA SER A 436 -10.69 12.32 8.12
C SER A 436 -9.44 11.47 8.37
N PHE A 437 -8.76 11.01 7.31
CA PHE A 437 -7.55 10.20 7.42
C PHE A 437 -6.30 10.99 7.86
N LEU A 438 -6.35 12.33 7.81
CA LEU A 438 -5.25 13.22 8.21
C LEU A 438 -5.19 13.45 9.72
N HIS A 439 -6.24 13.06 10.46
CA HIS A 439 -6.37 13.31 11.91
C HIS A 439 -6.00 12.08 12.74
N LYS A 440 -4.78 11.55 12.56
CA LYS A 440 -4.31 10.31 13.21
C LYS A 440 -4.37 10.39 14.75
N ASN A 441 -4.04 11.53 15.35
CA ASN A 441 -4.12 11.71 16.81
C ASN A 441 -5.57 11.68 17.31
N LYS A 442 -6.50 12.33 16.60
CA LYS A 442 -7.93 12.26 16.91
C LYS A 442 -8.47 10.83 16.76
N ILE A 443 -8.09 10.12 15.70
CA ILE A 443 -8.43 8.70 15.50
C ILE A 443 -7.96 7.89 16.70
N PHE A 444 -6.72 8.08 17.15
CA PHE A 444 -6.17 7.38 18.30
C PHE A 444 -6.91 7.72 19.61
N ALA A 445 -7.25 8.99 19.83
CA ALA A 445 -7.98 9.42 21.02
C ALA A 445 -9.37 8.77 21.09
N GLU A 446 -10.10 8.73 19.97
CA GLU A 446 -11.40 8.06 19.87
C GLU A 446 -11.28 6.54 20.02
N TYR A 447 -10.26 5.94 19.41
CA TYR A 447 -9.90 4.53 19.57
C TYR A 447 -9.68 4.19 21.06
N LYS A 448 -8.83 4.94 21.76
CA LYS A 448 -8.50 4.73 23.17
C LYS A 448 -9.72 4.92 24.08
N LYS A 449 -10.54 5.93 23.81
CA LYS A 449 -11.80 6.18 24.54
C LYS A 449 -12.76 5.00 24.42
N ASP A 450 -12.90 4.41 23.23
CA ASP A 450 -13.79 3.28 23.04
C ASP A 450 -13.28 1.98 23.66
N LEU A 451 -11.96 1.80 23.72
CA LEU A 451 -11.34 0.63 24.35
C LEU A 451 -11.17 0.74 25.86
N ALA A 452 -11.35 1.93 26.46
CA ALA A 452 -11.36 2.10 27.91
C ALA A 452 -12.57 1.42 28.59
N LYS A 453 -13.58 1.00 27.81
CA LYS A 453 -14.74 0.28 28.32
C LYS A 453 -14.34 -1.15 28.68
N LYS A 454 -14.88 -1.66 29.79
CA LYS A 454 -14.72 -3.06 30.16
C LYS A 454 -15.22 -3.97 29.02
N ASP A 455 -14.49 -5.05 28.76
CA ASP A 455 -14.82 -6.08 27.77
C ASP A 455 -14.96 -5.54 26.32
N ALA A 456 -14.22 -4.48 25.98
CA ALA A 456 -14.34 -3.81 24.68
C ALA A 456 -14.06 -4.75 23.50
N PHE A 457 -12.97 -5.54 23.54
CA PHE A 457 -12.60 -6.44 22.45
C PHE A 457 -13.54 -7.65 22.36
N GLU A 458 -14.01 -8.16 23.48
CA GLU A 458 -14.98 -9.24 23.61
C GLU A 458 -16.31 -8.82 22.98
N ASN A 459 -16.72 -7.57 23.20
CA ASN A 459 -17.89 -6.99 22.56
C ASN A 459 -17.70 -6.81 21.05
N LEU A 460 -16.49 -6.49 20.58
CA LEU A 460 -16.17 -6.49 19.15
C LEU A 460 -16.26 -7.90 18.56
N VAL A 461 -15.74 -8.94 19.21
CA VAL A 461 -15.90 -10.34 18.76
C VAL A 461 -17.38 -10.72 18.67
N LYS A 462 -18.19 -10.40 19.69
CA LYS A 462 -19.64 -10.62 19.66
C LYS A 462 -20.29 -9.93 18.47
N LYS A 463 -19.99 -8.64 18.27
CA LYS A 463 -20.65 -7.80 17.27
C LYS A 463 -20.22 -8.11 15.85
N TRP A 464 -18.91 -8.17 15.61
CA TRP A 464 -18.32 -8.23 14.27
C TRP A 464 -18.15 -9.64 13.72
N ILE A 465 -18.10 -10.66 14.59
CA ILE A 465 -17.85 -12.05 14.18
C ILE A 465 -19.05 -12.94 14.52
N ILE A 466 -19.46 -13.02 15.80
CA ILE A 466 -20.47 -14.00 16.25
C ILE A 466 -21.89 -13.64 15.77
N LYS A 467 -22.29 -12.37 15.90
CA LYS A 467 -23.62 -11.86 15.51
C LYS A 467 -23.66 -11.31 14.09
N ASN A 468 -22.54 -11.31 13.39
CA ASN A 468 -22.44 -10.81 12.02
C ASN A 468 -22.62 -11.94 11.03
N GLN A 469 -23.06 -11.60 9.83
CA GLN A 469 -23.23 -12.57 8.76
C GLN A 469 -21.89 -12.82 8.07
N GLU A 470 -21.43 -14.07 8.06
CA GLU A 470 -20.19 -14.45 7.38
C GLU A 470 -20.38 -14.77 5.89
N GLY A 471 -19.41 -14.40 5.08
CA GLY A 471 -19.06 -15.12 3.87
C GLY A 471 -18.10 -16.25 4.21
N PHE A 472 -18.41 -17.49 3.82
CA PHE A 472 -17.56 -18.65 4.06
C PHE A 472 -16.95 -19.15 2.76
N VAL A 473 -15.65 -19.45 2.75
CA VAL A 473 -14.93 -20.03 1.62
C VAL A 473 -14.14 -21.27 2.06
N LEU A 474 -14.25 -22.36 1.30
CA LEU A 474 -13.31 -23.48 1.33
C LEU A 474 -12.70 -23.65 -0.07
N LEU A 475 -11.40 -23.45 -0.19
CA LEU A 475 -10.64 -23.65 -1.43
C LEU A 475 -9.81 -24.92 -1.36
N ASN A 476 -10.07 -25.85 -2.28
CA ASN A 476 -9.34 -27.12 -2.38
C ASN A 476 -8.35 -27.08 -3.54
N PRO A 477 -7.18 -27.74 -3.41
CA PRO A 477 -6.20 -27.81 -4.48
C PRO A 477 -6.76 -28.60 -5.67
N ASP A 478 -6.49 -28.12 -6.88
CA ASP A 478 -6.83 -28.82 -8.13
C ASP A 478 -5.67 -28.71 -9.12
N SER A 479 -4.87 -29.77 -9.19
CA SER A 479 -3.71 -29.82 -10.09
C SER A 479 -4.07 -29.85 -11.59
N LYS A 480 -5.36 -30.00 -11.92
CA LYS A 480 -5.88 -29.95 -13.30
C LYS A 480 -6.62 -28.64 -13.59
N TRP A 481 -6.56 -27.67 -12.68
CA TRP A 481 -7.31 -26.42 -12.82
C TRP A 481 -6.91 -25.66 -14.09
N MET A 482 -5.59 -25.47 -14.32
CA MET A 482 -5.09 -24.77 -15.50
C MET A 482 -5.51 -25.47 -16.80
N GLU A 483 -5.34 -26.79 -16.88
CA GLU A 483 -5.76 -27.60 -18.03
C GLU A 483 -7.27 -27.47 -18.31
N LYS A 484 -8.11 -27.45 -17.27
CA LYS A 484 -9.56 -27.26 -17.41
C LYS A 484 -9.90 -25.88 -17.93
N GLU A 485 -9.21 -24.84 -17.47
CA GLU A 485 -9.44 -23.46 -17.90
C GLU A 485 -8.97 -23.24 -19.34
N GLU A 486 -7.83 -23.80 -19.74
CA GLU A 486 -7.35 -23.78 -21.12
C GLU A 486 -8.27 -24.53 -22.08
N LYS A 487 -8.76 -25.71 -21.69
CA LYS A 487 -9.77 -26.46 -22.47
C LYS A 487 -11.08 -25.68 -22.63
N LYS A 488 -11.50 -24.91 -21.64
CA LYS A 488 -12.69 -24.04 -21.75
C LYS A 488 -12.44 -22.88 -22.71
N LEU A 489 -11.26 -22.28 -22.65
CA LEU A 489 -10.87 -21.20 -23.56
C LEU A 489 -10.78 -21.71 -25.01
N ASP A 490 -10.08 -22.82 -25.26
CA ASP A 490 -9.97 -23.43 -26.59
C ASP A 490 -11.36 -23.75 -27.18
N LYS A 491 -12.27 -24.31 -26.38
CA LYS A 491 -13.67 -24.52 -26.81
C LYS A 491 -14.40 -23.21 -27.15
N LYS A 492 -14.21 -22.14 -26.35
CA LYS A 492 -14.79 -20.81 -26.62
C LYS A 492 -14.25 -20.28 -27.96
N LEU A 493 -12.93 -20.33 -28.17
CA LEU A 493 -12.27 -19.81 -29.36
C LEU A 493 -12.60 -20.61 -30.62
N LYS A 494 -12.69 -21.95 -30.54
CA LYS A 494 -13.18 -22.79 -31.65
C LYS A 494 -14.61 -22.43 -32.06
N LYS A 495 -15.49 -22.19 -31.09
CA LYS A 495 -16.88 -21.77 -31.38
C LYS A 495 -16.91 -20.39 -32.06
N ILE A 496 -16.13 -19.43 -31.56
CA ILE A 496 -16.01 -18.09 -32.16
C ILE A 496 -15.48 -18.21 -33.59
N ARG A 497 -14.37 -18.94 -33.78
CA ARG A 497 -13.73 -19.15 -35.08
C ARG A 497 -14.65 -19.79 -36.11
N LYS A 498 -15.51 -20.72 -35.70
CA LYS A 498 -16.51 -21.38 -36.56
C LYS A 498 -17.64 -20.44 -36.98
N ASN A 499 -17.96 -19.44 -36.16
CA ASN A 499 -19.01 -18.47 -36.45
C ASN A 499 -18.53 -17.31 -37.32
N PHE A 500 -17.23 -17.15 -37.55
CA PHE A 500 -16.73 -16.17 -38.51
C PHE A 500 -17.14 -16.52 -39.94
N SER A 501 -17.79 -15.57 -40.60
CA SER A 501 -17.87 -15.51 -42.05
C SER A 501 -16.48 -15.39 -42.69
N LYS A 502 -16.39 -15.64 -44.00
CA LYS A 502 -15.13 -15.47 -44.75
C LYS A 502 -14.60 -14.04 -44.65
N ASP A 503 -15.50 -13.05 -44.67
CA ASP A 503 -15.15 -11.63 -44.60
C ASP A 503 -14.68 -11.23 -43.19
N GLU A 504 -15.34 -11.71 -42.13
CA GLU A 504 -14.89 -11.48 -40.75
C GLU A 504 -13.52 -12.11 -40.49
N LEU A 505 -13.28 -13.33 -40.98
CA LEU A 505 -11.98 -13.96 -40.85
C LEU A 505 -10.89 -13.16 -41.56
N LYS A 506 -11.15 -12.70 -42.79
CA LYS A 506 -10.21 -11.87 -43.56
C LYS A 506 -9.93 -10.56 -42.81
N LYS A 507 -10.95 -9.96 -42.21
CA LYS A 507 -10.82 -8.75 -41.40
C LYS A 507 -9.95 -8.98 -40.17
N VAL A 508 -10.16 -10.06 -39.42
CA VAL A 508 -9.35 -10.37 -38.23
C VAL A 508 -7.89 -10.64 -38.60
N LYS A 509 -7.64 -11.38 -39.70
CA LYS A 509 -6.27 -11.60 -40.20
C LYS A 509 -5.58 -10.27 -40.57
N ALA A 510 -6.28 -9.42 -41.31
CA ALA A 510 -5.78 -8.09 -41.66
C ALA A 510 -5.49 -7.24 -40.40
N GLU A 511 -6.37 -7.24 -39.39
CA GLU A 511 -6.14 -6.52 -38.13
C GLU A 511 -4.88 -7.00 -37.39
N VAL A 512 -4.58 -8.31 -37.41
CA VAL A 512 -3.36 -8.88 -36.82
C VAL A 512 -2.10 -8.46 -37.58
N GLU A 513 -2.17 -8.47 -38.91
CA GLU A 513 -1.07 -8.03 -39.78
C GLU A 513 -0.80 -6.54 -39.62
N ASP A 514 -1.84 -5.70 -39.65
CA ASP A 514 -1.77 -4.25 -39.44
C ASP A 514 -1.16 -3.93 -38.07
N PHE A 515 -1.61 -4.64 -37.01
CA PHE A 515 -1.03 -4.52 -35.69
C PHE A 515 0.47 -4.88 -35.68
N ALA A 516 0.85 -6.01 -36.26
CA ALA A 516 2.23 -6.45 -36.30
C ALA A 516 3.14 -5.47 -37.07
N GLU A 517 2.65 -4.87 -38.15
CA GLU A 517 3.38 -3.85 -38.90
C GLU A 517 3.52 -2.55 -38.10
N SER A 518 2.46 -2.14 -37.39
CA SER A 518 2.50 -0.95 -36.53
C SER A 518 3.55 -1.06 -35.40
N GLU A 519 3.74 -2.26 -34.84
CA GLU A 519 4.74 -2.51 -33.80
C GLU A 519 6.18 -2.49 -34.34
N LYS A 520 6.39 -2.79 -35.63
CA LYS A 520 7.69 -2.69 -36.31
C LYS A 520 8.05 -1.26 -36.69
N LYS A 521 7.04 -0.43 -36.96
CA LYS A 521 7.20 0.97 -37.38
C LYS A 521 6.47 1.90 -36.40
N PRO A 522 6.97 2.02 -35.16
CA PRO A 522 6.35 2.92 -34.19
C PRO A 522 6.37 4.36 -34.69
N GLU A 523 5.40 5.16 -34.24
CA GLU A 523 5.37 6.59 -34.52
C GLU A 523 6.64 7.27 -34.00
N LYS A 524 7.12 8.27 -34.74
CA LYS A 524 8.27 9.07 -34.32
C LYS A 524 7.99 9.71 -32.94
N PRO A 525 8.86 9.51 -31.94
CA PRO A 525 8.65 10.08 -30.63
C PRO A 525 8.75 11.60 -30.68
N THR A 526 7.92 12.27 -29.88
CA THR A 526 8.11 13.69 -29.56
C THR A 526 9.11 13.81 -28.43
N PRO A 527 9.93 14.88 -28.39
CA PRO A 527 10.87 15.07 -27.28
C PRO A 527 10.14 15.12 -25.94
N LEU A 528 10.60 14.28 -25.00
CA LEU A 528 10.20 14.37 -23.61
C LEU A 528 10.90 15.55 -22.93
N PRO A 529 10.30 16.14 -21.87
CA PRO A 529 11.02 17.06 -21.00
C PRO A 529 12.30 16.41 -20.50
N ASN A 530 13.32 17.19 -20.20
CA ASN A 530 14.55 16.67 -19.61
C ASN A 530 15.07 17.65 -18.56
N MET A 531 15.29 17.15 -17.35
CA MET A 531 15.87 17.92 -16.27
C MET A 531 17.38 18.01 -16.48
N SER A 532 17.91 19.23 -16.61
CA SER A 532 19.36 19.41 -16.71
C SER A 532 20.06 18.89 -15.45
N VAL A 533 21.15 18.14 -15.61
CA VAL A 533 22.04 17.75 -14.51
C VAL A 533 22.51 18.97 -13.71
N SER A 534 22.65 20.13 -14.36
CA SER A 534 23.03 21.39 -13.68
C SER A 534 21.98 21.91 -12.68
N SER A 535 20.74 21.43 -12.76
CA SER A 535 19.66 21.77 -11.82
C SER A 535 19.61 20.85 -10.61
N MET A 536 20.39 19.76 -10.60
CA MET A 536 20.53 18.88 -9.45
C MET A 536 21.48 19.50 -8.41
N PRO A 537 21.27 19.23 -7.10
CA PRO A 537 22.21 19.61 -6.06
C PRO A 537 23.61 19.08 -6.36
N LYS A 538 24.61 19.97 -6.33
CA LYS A 538 26.03 19.61 -6.57
C LYS A 538 26.67 18.87 -5.39
N LYS A 539 26.02 18.90 -4.23
CA LYS A 539 26.48 18.27 -2.99
C LYS A 539 25.35 17.40 -2.46
N VAL A 540 25.71 16.19 -2.06
CA VAL A 540 24.82 15.34 -1.26
C VAL A 540 24.67 16.01 0.10
N GLU A 541 23.44 16.01 0.64
CA GLU A 541 23.20 16.47 2.01
C GLU A 541 24.00 15.59 2.98
N SER A 542 24.86 16.22 3.79
CA SER A 542 25.54 15.53 4.87
C SER A 542 24.64 15.52 6.10
N ILE A 543 24.41 14.34 6.66
CA ILE A 543 23.76 14.20 7.96
C ILE A 543 24.76 14.66 9.03
N GLU A 544 24.45 15.73 9.75
CA GLU A 544 25.25 16.14 10.89
C GLU A 544 25.33 14.97 11.88
N THR A 545 26.55 14.63 12.28
CA THR A 545 26.80 13.52 13.19
C THR A 545 27.63 14.03 14.35
N GLN A 546 27.04 14.00 15.54
CA GLN A 546 27.72 14.32 16.78
C GLN A 546 28.29 13.03 17.34
N ILE A 547 29.60 13.01 17.54
CA ILE A 547 30.30 11.85 18.09
C ILE A 547 30.56 12.13 19.56
N ALA A 548 30.04 11.26 20.41
CA ALA A 548 30.34 11.22 21.83
C ALA A 548 31.06 9.91 22.17
N LYS A 549 31.77 9.88 23.29
CA LYS A 549 32.42 8.67 23.79
C LYS A 549 32.06 8.49 25.25
N VAL A 550 31.55 7.31 25.59
CA VAL A 550 31.27 6.90 26.97
C VAL A 550 32.11 5.65 27.24
N ASN A 551 33.10 5.77 28.13
CA ASN A 551 34.14 4.77 28.32
C ASN A 551 34.84 4.43 26.98
N GLU A 552 34.78 3.18 26.53
CA GLU A 552 35.37 2.71 25.27
C GLU A 552 34.36 2.68 24.10
N VAL A 553 33.09 3.04 24.35
CA VAL A 553 32.02 2.98 23.34
C VAL A 553 31.82 4.33 22.67
N GLU A 554 31.86 4.35 21.33
CA GLU A 554 31.51 5.51 20.52
C GLU A 554 29.99 5.59 20.32
N ILE A 555 29.45 6.79 20.46
CA ILE A 555 28.03 7.08 20.27
C ILE A 555 27.92 8.06 19.11
N PHE A 556 27.29 7.60 18.03
CA PHE A 556 26.97 8.41 16.87
C PHE A 556 25.54 8.94 17.03
N TYR A 557 25.42 10.23 17.32
CA TYR A 557 24.14 10.91 17.44
C TYR A 557 23.87 11.74 16.18
N HIS A 558 22.78 11.41 15.50
CA HIS A 558 22.31 12.15 14.35
C HIS A 558 21.10 12.99 14.78
N PRO A 559 21.24 14.32 14.98
CA PRO A 559 20.11 15.21 15.29
C PRO A 559 19.24 15.45 14.05
N ILE A 560 18.90 14.39 13.33
CA ILE A 560 17.88 14.44 12.30
C ILE A 560 16.59 14.74 13.04
N ILE A 561 15.97 15.87 12.74
CA ILE A 561 14.58 16.10 13.08
C ILE A 561 13.81 15.08 12.24
N ASN A 562 13.67 13.85 12.76
CA ASN A 562 12.66 12.95 12.27
C ASN A 562 11.37 13.74 12.41
N GLU A 563 10.69 14.01 11.31
CA GLU A 563 9.42 14.74 11.32
C GLU A 563 8.29 13.87 11.91
N GLY A 564 8.58 13.06 12.93
CA GLY A 564 7.70 12.25 13.75
C GLY A 564 8.32 12.07 15.14
N GLU A 565 7.53 11.68 16.14
CA GLU A 565 7.99 11.64 17.53
C GLU A 565 9.10 10.58 17.76
N ASN A 566 9.27 9.57 16.90
CA ASN A 566 10.11 8.40 17.21
C ASN A 566 11.63 8.62 17.04
N LYS A 567 12.41 7.97 17.91
CA LYS A 567 13.87 7.85 17.84
C LYS A 567 14.27 6.52 17.22
N VAL A 568 15.42 6.46 16.56
CA VAL A 568 16.06 5.20 16.15
C VAL A 568 17.23 4.94 17.10
N LEU A 569 17.23 3.77 17.74
CA LEU A 569 18.33 3.30 18.57
C LEU A 569 18.87 2.00 17.98
N ARG A 570 20.18 1.95 17.73
CA ARG A 570 20.89 0.75 17.27
C ARG A 570 22.21 0.63 18.00
N VAL A 571 22.53 -0.61 18.38
CA VAL A 571 23.81 -0.98 18.96
C VAL A 571 24.50 -1.91 17.98
N TYR A 572 25.72 -1.55 17.59
CA TYR A 572 26.54 -2.27 16.62
C TYR A 572 27.63 -3.04 17.36
N PHE A 573 27.73 -4.34 17.07
CA PHE A 573 28.76 -5.22 17.61
C PHE A 573 29.65 -5.71 16.47
N ASP A 574 30.93 -5.35 16.52
CA ASP A 574 31.91 -5.76 15.53
C ASP A 574 32.07 -7.29 15.49
N LEU A 575 31.87 -7.88 14.32
CA LEU A 575 31.97 -9.32 14.07
C LEU A 575 33.39 -9.79 13.76
N VAL A 576 34.39 -8.90 13.68
CA VAL A 576 35.80 -9.25 13.44
C VAL A 576 36.33 -10.25 14.48
N SER A 577 35.80 -10.21 15.70
CA SER A 577 36.20 -11.14 16.77
C SER A 577 35.54 -12.52 16.69
N VAL A 578 34.55 -12.71 15.79
CA VAL A 578 33.86 -14.00 15.66
C VAL A 578 34.77 -15.01 14.96
N PRO A 579 35.02 -16.20 15.55
CA PRO A 579 35.82 -17.23 14.90
C PRO A 579 35.29 -17.59 13.52
N LYS A 580 36.17 -17.65 12.51
CA LYS A 580 35.80 -17.91 11.11
C LYS A 580 34.85 -19.10 10.90
N LYS A 581 35.02 -20.17 11.70
CA LYS A 581 34.17 -21.37 11.66
C LYS A 581 32.70 -21.12 12.08
N LEU A 582 32.43 -20.04 12.80
CA LEU A 582 31.10 -19.66 13.28
C LEU A 582 30.38 -18.67 12.35
N ILE A 583 31.10 -18.01 11.43
CA ILE A 583 30.51 -17.04 10.49
C ILE A 583 29.31 -17.61 9.71
N PRO A 584 29.34 -18.84 9.15
CA PRO A 584 28.20 -19.41 8.45
C PRO A 584 26.93 -19.59 9.30
N PHE A 585 27.04 -19.52 10.63
CA PHE A 585 25.93 -19.69 11.57
C PHE A 585 25.34 -18.36 12.04
N LEU A 586 25.86 -17.21 11.60
CA LEU A 586 25.38 -15.90 12.09
C LEU A 586 23.92 -15.63 11.71
N GLY A 587 23.53 -15.87 10.46
CA GLY A 587 22.12 -15.71 10.05
C GLY A 587 21.19 -16.66 10.79
N ILE A 588 21.64 -17.90 11.01
CA ILE A 588 20.91 -18.86 11.86
C ILE A 588 20.77 -18.33 13.29
N TYR A 589 21.85 -17.79 13.86
CA TYR A 589 21.83 -17.23 15.22
C TYR A 589 20.83 -16.08 15.32
N VAL A 590 20.79 -15.18 14.33
CA VAL A 590 19.84 -14.05 14.30
C VAL A 590 18.39 -14.54 14.20
N ASP A 591 18.11 -15.50 13.32
CA ASP A 591 16.78 -16.11 13.18
C ASP A 591 16.31 -16.83 14.44
N VAL A 592 17.24 -17.50 15.14
CA VAL A 592 16.95 -18.19 16.39
C VAL A 592 16.79 -17.18 17.52
N ALA A 593 17.72 -16.25 17.72
CA ALA A 593 17.70 -15.29 18.82
C ALA A 593 16.42 -14.44 18.84
N SER A 594 15.92 -14.02 17.67
CA SER A 594 14.67 -13.27 17.55
C SER A 594 13.41 -14.04 17.98
N LYS A 595 13.49 -15.38 18.08
CA LYS A 595 12.39 -16.28 18.45
C LYS A 595 12.56 -16.89 19.85
N PHE A 596 13.51 -16.39 20.64
CA PHE A 596 13.76 -16.85 22.00
C PHE A 596 13.43 -15.77 23.03
N SER A 597 13.15 -16.21 24.25
CA SER A 597 12.86 -15.34 25.39
C SER A 597 13.96 -15.42 26.45
N PRO A 598 14.01 -14.41 27.33
CA PRO A 598 14.78 -14.50 28.56
C PRO A 598 14.43 -15.73 29.39
N LYS A 599 15.40 -16.20 30.18
CA LYS A 599 15.22 -17.32 31.10
C LYS A 599 14.01 -17.11 32.02
N ASN A 600 13.19 -18.15 32.17
CA ASN A 600 11.94 -18.16 32.94
C ASN A 600 10.81 -17.24 32.39
N GLU A 601 10.94 -16.68 31.19
CA GLU A 601 9.87 -15.90 30.54
C GLU A 601 9.32 -16.65 29.31
N LYS A 602 8.02 -16.51 29.05
CA LYS A 602 7.42 -16.98 27.79
C LYS A 602 7.76 -16.01 26.66
N LEU A 603 7.92 -16.53 25.44
CA LEU A 603 8.16 -15.68 24.26
C LEU A 603 7.07 -14.63 24.07
N SER A 604 5.80 -15.02 24.21
CA SER A 604 4.67 -14.09 24.10
C SER A 604 4.73 -12.97 25.13
N ASP A 605 5.10 -13.27 26.38
CA ASP A 605 5.27 -12.27 27.43
C ASP A 605 6.40 -11.29 27.13
N PHE A 606 7.55 -11.79 26.65
CA PHE A 606 8.68 -10.93 26.28
C PHE A 606 8.36 -10.03 25.08
N VAL A 607 7.68 -10.56 24.07
CA VAL A 607 7.18 -9.77 22.93
C VAL A 607 6.20 -8.69 23.38
N PHE A 608 5.31 -9.00 24.33
CA PHE A 608 4.40 -8.00 24.89
C PHE A 608 5.14 -6.94 25.70
N GLU A 609 6.13 -7.31 26.50
CA GLU A 609 6.97 -6.35 27.24
C GLU A 609 7.61 -5.35 26.28
N GLN A 610 8.25 -5.84 25.20
CA GLN A 610 8.83 -4.98 24.16
C GLN A 610 7.79 -4.01 23.59
N LYS A 611 6.63 -4.51 23.17
CA LYS A 611 5.57 -3.67 22.58
C LYS A 611 4.98 -2.66 23.56
N ILE A 612 4.82 -3.03 24.83
CA ILE A 612 4.31 -2.12 25.87
C ILE A 612 5.32 -1.01 26.14
N LYS A 613 6.60 -1.37 26.27
CA LYS A 613 7.65 -0.41 26.62
C LYS A 613 8.06 0.47 25.45
N LEU A 614 8.11 -0.09 24.24
CA LEU A 614 8.74 0.53 23.07
C LEU A 614 7.74 0.89 21.96
N GLY A 615 6.51 0.38 22.02
CA GLY A 615 5.52 0.47 20.94
C GLY A 615 5.73 -0.55 19.81
N ARG A 616 6.91 -1.13 19.67
CA ARG A 616 7.26 -2.17 18.67
C ARG A 616 8.22 -3.21 19.27
N THR A 617 8.57 -4.22 18.48
CA THR A 617 9.64 -5.17 18.79
C THR A 617 10.95 -4.71 18.18
N PHE A 618 12.07 -5.05 18.82
CA PHE A 618 13.39 -4.83 18.24
C PHE A 618 13.74 -5.90 17.20
N SER A 619 14.56 -5.51 16.24
CA SER A 619 15.15 -6.41 15.27
C SER A 619 16.54 -6.85 15.73
N PHE A 620 16.83 -8.12 15.47
CA PHE A 620 18.18 -8.66 15.39
C PHE A 620 18.52 -8.80 13.91
N SER A 621 19.68 -8.29 13.49
CA SER A 621 20.16 -8.45 12.12
C SER A 621 21.68 -8.44 12.08
N GLU A 622 22.27 -9.26 11.22
CA GLU A 622 23.66 -9.13 10.80
C GLU A 622 23.77 -8.31 9.51
N ASP A 623 24.84 -7.53 9.40
CA ASP A 623 25.14 -6.75 8.20
C ASP A 623 26.63 -6.82 7.88
N ALA A 624 26.96 -6.83 6.59
CA ALA A 624 28.33 -6.84 6.09
C ALA A 624 28.43 -5.88 4.89
N GLU A 625 29.16 -4.78 5.09
CA GLU A 625 29.32 -3.74 4.09
C GLU A 625 30.76 -3.75 3.52
N LEU A 626 30.85 -3.77 2.19
CA LEU A 626 32.09 -3.59 1.45
C LEU A 626 32.23 -2.11 1.08
N PHE A 627 33.35 -1.49 1.43
CA PHE A 627 33.61 -0.11 1.07
C PHE A 627 34.17 -0.03 -0.36
N TYR A 628 33.46 0.65 -1.26
CA TYR A 628 33.85 0.76 -2.66
C TYR A 628 35.17 1.53 -2.80
N GLY A 629 36.19 0.88 -3.36
CA GLY A 629 37.54 1.46 -3.54
C GLY A 629 38.51 1.17 -2.40
N GLU A 630 38.09 0.48 -1.33
CA GLU A 630 38.95 -0.02 -0.27
C GLU A 630 39.01 -1.55 -0.26
N THR A 631 40.08 -2.13 0.29
CA THR A 631 40.22 -3.59 0.48
C THR A 631 39.56 -4.09 1.79
N GLY A 632 38.93 -3.19 2.55
CA GLY A 632 38.28 -3.47 3.82
C GLY A 632 36.78 -3.74 3.70
N PHE A 633 36.24 -4.47 4.67
CA PHE A 633 34.80 -4.61 4.89
C PHE A 633 34.52 -4.37 6.39
N SER A 634 33.32 -3.89 6.70
CA SER A 634 32.80 -3.92 8.07
C SER A 634 31.76 -5.02 8.18
N ALA A 635 31.75 -5.73 9.31
CA ALA A 635 30.73 -6.74 9.59
C ALA A 635 30.23 -6.52 11.01
N ASN A 636 28.91 -6.33 11.17
CA ASN A 636 28.31 -5.99 12.44
C ASN A 636 27.10 -6.86 12.73
N LEU A 637 26.94 -7.27 13.99
CA LEU A 637 25.64 -7.65 14.52
C LEU A 637 24.96 -6.37 15.03
N ILE A 638 23.70 -6.16 14.66
CA ILE A 638 22.93 -4.97 14.97
C ILE A 638 21.73 -5.40 15.81
N ILE A 639 21.57 -4.75 16.96
CA ILE A 639 20.39 -4.87 17.81
C ILE A 639 19.77 -3.50 17.96
N GLY A 640 18.48 -3.38 17.68
CA GLY A 640 17.76 -2.14 17.93
C GLY A 640 16.51 -1.99 17.09
N GLY A 641 16.05 -0.74 17.00
CA GLY A 641 14.84 -0.40 16.29
C GLY A 641 14.38 1.03 16.58
N GLU A 642 13.15 1.31 16.15
CA GLU A 642 12.49 2.57 16.46
C GLU A 642 11.81 2.50 17.82
N VAL A 643 11.86 3.59 18.58
CA VAL A 643 11.25 3.72 19.91
C VAL A 643 10.59 5.09 20.07
N LEU A 644 9.61 5.17 20.96
CA LEU A 644 9.09 6.47 21.41
C LEU A 644 10.17 7.22 22.22
N PRO A 645 10.20 8.58 22.21
CA PRO A 645 11.19 9.38 22.93
C PRO A 645 11.37 9.02 24.39
N GLU A 646 10.25 8.81 25.08
CA GLU A 646 10.12 8.47 26.49
C GLU A 646 10.57 7.03 26.80
N SER A 647 10.72 6.19 25.78
CA SER A 647 11.03 4.76 25.91
C SER A 647 12.53 4.44 25.79
N THR A 648 13.41 5.45 25.74
CA THR A 648 14.84 5.24 25.47
C THR A 648 15.53 4.38 26.53
N ASP A 649 15.26 4.62 27.82
CA ASP A 649 15.87 3.82 28.90
C ASP A 649 15.38 2.36 28.88
N SER A 650 14.08 2.19 28.67
CA SER A 650 13.46 0.87 28.50
C SER A 650 14.02 0.10 27.30
N ALA A 651 14.49 0.78 26.27
CA ALA A 651 15.11 0.16 25.12
C ALA A 651 16.43 -0.53 25.49
N PHE A 652 17.26 0.12 26.31
CA PHE A 652 18.52 -0.46 26.79
C PHE A 652 18.28 -1.66 27.71
N ASP A 653 17.23 -1.62 28.55
CA ASP A 653 16.83 -2.78 29.35
C ASP A 653 16.49 -4.01 28.47
N ILE A 654 15.74 -3.78 27.39
CA ILE A 654 15.37 -4.83 26.43
C ILE A 654 16.61 -5.35 25.70
N ILE A 655 17.51 -4.47 25.25
CA ILE A 655 18.78 -4.88 24.61
C ILE A 655 19.63 -5.72 25.59
N SER A 656 19.71 -5.33 26.86
CA SER A 656 20.41 -6.09 27.88
C SER A 656 19.86 -7.50 28.03
N LYS A 657 18.52 -7.65 28.10
CA LYS A 657 17.86 -8.96 28.15
C LYS A 657 18.21 -9.83 26.94
N PHE A 658 18.22 -9.23 25.75
CA PHE A 658 18.60 -9.92 24.51
C PHE A 658 20.06 -10.41 24.51
N LEU A 659 20.98 -9.66 25.11
CA LEU A 659 22.40 -10.01 25.14
C LEU A 659 22.73 -11.06 26.21
N PHE A 660 22.09 -10.97 27.37
CA PHE A 660 22.56 -11.70 28.56
C PHE A 660 21.59 -12.77 29.07
N ASP A 661 20.29 -12.68 28.73
CA ASP A 661 19.27 -13.49 29.38
C ASP A 661 18.60 -14.53 28.48
N LEU A 662 18.83 -14.51 27.16
CA LEU A 662 18.21 -15.47 26.22
C LEU A 662 18.54 -16.92 26.57
N ASP A 663 17.51 -17.76 26.63
CA ASP A 663 17.64 -19.17 27.02
C ASP A 663 17.56 -20.15 25.84
N PHE A 664 18.71 -20.47 25.25
CA PHE A 664 18.82 -21.45 24.16
C PHE A 664 18.79 -22.93 24.61
N SER A 665 18.46 -23.22 25.88
CA SER A 665 18.48 -24.61 26.39
C SER A 665 17.43 -25.52 25.75
N ASN A 666 16.35 -24.96 25.20
CA ASN A 666 15.30 -25.71 24.51
C ASN A 666 15.73 -26.16 23.10
N LYS A 667 16.43 -27.29 23.04
CA LYS A 667 16.94 -27.89 21.79
C LYS A 667 15.85 -28.22 20.77
N GLU A 668 14.66 -28.64 21.21
CA GLU A 668 13.55 -28.95 20.31
C GLU A 668 13.02 -27.68 19.62
N LYS A 669 12.95 -26.57 20.36
CA LYS A 669 12.59 -25.27 19.77
C LYS A 669 13.64 -24.80 18.77
N VAL A 670 14.93 -24.93 19.08
CA VAL A 670 16.01 -24.61 18.14
C VAL A 670 15.85 -25.46 16.87
N LYS A 671 15.67 -26.79 17.02
CA LYS A 671 15.51 -27.71 15.90
C LYS A 671 14.24 -27.47 15.08
N GLY A 672 13.18 -26.90 15.67
CA GLY A 672 11.97 -26.52 14.95
C GLY A 672 12.09 -25.22 14.16
N ILE A 673 13.10 -24.38 14.45
CA ILE A 673 13.41 -23.15 13.72
C ILE A 673 14.38 -23.41 12.57
N LEU A 674 15.33 -24.33 12.78
CA LEU A 674 16.24 -24.88 11.75
C LEU A 674 15.50 -25.80 10.78
#